data_AF-A0A935TCJ7-F1
#
_entry.id   AF-A0A935TCJ7-F1
#
_cell.length_a   1.000
_cell.length_b   1.000
_cell.length_c   1.000
_cell.angle_alpha   90.00
_cell.angle_beta   90.00
_cell.angle_gamma   90.00
#
_symmetry.space_group_name_H-M   'P 1'
#
loop_
_entity.id
_entity.type
_entity.pdbx_description
1 polymer ?
#
loop_
_entity_poly.entity_id
_entity_poly.type
_entity_poly.pdbx_seq_one_letter_code
_entity_poly.pdbx_strand_id
1 'polypeptide(L)'
;MKKIILALITILSTLSFAQEQIIVNKGLLLKINPPGRRSLSQVDPIESKIVNDKWTEPKENEKFEFDTIKTNWIAVNADDKGWFSNENEWSGSYLYYKYESNVDKIMLLQGFSYYNVFVNGEPRIGNVYGTKENYESWEPNFNNSFLPVKIKKGKNEFLFQMNYGRMKAVLREIKSEAFFNLNDITLPDVFKNEPYNDFGGIIVINAQNKTLKNAVIKVTNSEGREVVTEVPDIIPVSLRKVKFNFSGMAKNNDYEILKLQLIVNGKVTDEQDIKLKCAAKFDAYKQTFLSSIDGSVQYYAVKPSTNTDGGQSLFLSVHGASVEAINQAGSYSNKEWGNIVCPTNRRPYGFNWEDIGRIDAMEVLNIAKQKFHPDENRIYLTGHSMGGHGTWYLGVNYPDQFAAIGPSAGWISLWSYRFDGISKNFNSKQKLYTKAAKQSDTYSLAHNFSNLGIYILHGDADSVVSPFQARSMIRTLNEFHKDFDYHFEPGMEHWWDIDTVKEGSDCVDWAPMFDFFARHARSLDRVKKINFTTASPGISSKNYWVTVEQQNELFELSNVDIEFVPFVNIFRIKTKNVKTLSIDCKELGLIKGTDIVFEINDEKLNGKIENNKIYLTNNGKSWEIKNSIDKNEKSPVRYGTFKDLYRDSLVFVYGTKGTDEQNEQILAKVRYDSEMFWYVGNGAVEIIADVNFNPDKYQKNNILLYGNSDQNSAFKKLLKDSPVKINNSGIEVDKKKLNEKDLACYFIYPKKGSEKNLIGVIGATGDNGMKLSYLRPFLKPGSSFPDVTVFNKDILVKKDGGLSLVGLFGLDWSVKNGEFIFE
;
A
#
# COMPACT_ATOMS: atom_id res chain seq x y z
N MET A 1 28.85 -71.78 20.16
CA MET A 1 28.78 -70.69 21.16
C MET A 1 28.38 -69.41 20.45
N LYS A 2 27.21 -68.83 20.80
CA LYS A 2 26.76 -67.42 20.70
C LYS A 2 27.02 -66.63 19.39
N LYS A 3 26.13 -65.82 18.83
CA LYS A 3 24.68 -65.53 18.92
C LYS A 3 24.48 -64.52 17.77
N ILE A 4 23.61 -64.82 16.80
CA ILE A 4 23.20 -63.88 15.73
C ILE A 4 22.10 -63.00 16.32
N ILE A 5 22.27 -61.67 16.24
CA ILE A 5 21.23 -60.69 16.61
C ILE A 5 20.54 -60.22 15.33
N LEU A 6 19.23 -60.38 15.34
CA LEU A 6 18.25 -60.01 14.31
C LEU A 6 18.09 -58.48 14.28
N ALA A 7 18.27 -57.87 13.11
CA ALA A 7 17.88 -56.48 12.87
C ALA A 7 16.41 -56.43 12.42
N LEU A 8 15.54 -55.86 13.26
CA LEU A 8 14.16 -55.53 12.91
C LEU A 8 14.16 -54.20 12.14
N ILE A 9 13.92 -54.27 10.84
CA ILE A 9 13.59 -53.11 10.01
C ILE A 9 12.08 -52.84 10.19
N THR A 10 11.73 -51.84 11.00
CA THR A 10 10.39 -51.27 10.98
C THR A 10 10.26 -50.36 9.76
N ILE A 11 9.63 -50.87 8.71
CA ILE A 11 9.10 -50.08 7.60
C ILE A 11 7.91 -49.27 8.15
N LEU A 12 8.12 -48.00 8.50
CA LEU A 12 7.03 -47.05 8.62
C LEU A 12 6.59 -46.68 7.20
N SER A 13 5.58 -47.36 6.69
CA SER A 13 4.82 -46.94 5.52
C SER A 13 4.12 -45.63 5.84
N THR A 14 4.66 -44.50 5.39
CA THR A 14 3.93 -43.24 5.31
C THR A 14 2.85 -43.39 4.25
N LEU A 15 1.66 -43.84 4.66
CA LEU A 15 0.43 -43.61 3.92
C LEU A 15 0.19 -42.10 3.90
N SER A 16 0.79 -41.41 2.93
CA SER A 16 0.35 -40.08 2.53
C SER A 16 -1.06 -40.24 1.98
N PHE A 17 -2.08 -40.04 2.81
CA PHE A 17 -3.42 -39.77 2.31
C PHE A 17 -3.30 -38.51 1.43
N ALA A 18 -3.37 -38.70 0.11
CA ALA A 18 -3.48 -37.59 -0.81
C ALA A 18 -4.72 -36.80 -0.38
N GLN A 19 -4.49 -35.60 0.15
CA GLN A 19 -5.57 -34.73 0.62
C GLN A 19 -6.54 -34.51 -0.52
N GLU A 20 -7.83 -34.72 -0.28
CA GLU A 20 -8.85 -34.56 -1.32
C GLU A 20 -8.79 -33.12 -1.85
N GLN A 21 -8.58 -33.01 -3.16
CA GLN A 21 -8.47 -31.74 -3.89
C GLN A 21 -9.55 -31.72 -4.95
N ILE A 22 -10.32 -30.63 -4.95
CA ILE A 22 -11.37 -30.41 -5.93
C ILE A 22 -10.89 -29.30 -6.84
N ILE A 23 -10.41 -29.69 -8.01
CA ILE A 23 -9.99 -28.75 -9.06
C ILE A 23 -11.26 -28.23 -9.74
N VAL A 24 -11.38 -26.90 -9.82
CA VAL A 24 -12.40 -26.27 -10.66
C VAL A 24 -12.01 -26.52 -12.11
N ASN A 25 -12.67 -27.48 -12.77
CA ASN A 25 -12.30 -27.95 -14.12
C ASN A 25 -13.37 -27.72 -15.19
N LYS A 26 -14.56 -27.27 -14.78
CA LYS A 26 -15.67 -26.87 -15.66
C LYS A 26 -16.41 -25.70 -15.05
N GLY A 27 -17.01 -24.85 -15.87
CA GLY A 27 -17.79 -23.72 -15.39
C GLY A 27 -18.61 -23.06 -16.49
N LEU A 28 -19.41 -22.06 -16.12
CA LEU A 28 -20.09 -21.18 -17.06
C LEU A 28 -19.36 -19.84 -17.08
N LEU A 29 -18.87 -19.43 -18.24
CA LEU A 29 -18.19 -18.14 -18.44
C LEU A 29 -19.18 -17.10 -18.97
N LEU A 30 -19.13 -15.90 -18.40
CA LEU A 30 -19.78 -14.71 -18.93
C LEU A 30 -18.71 -13.71 -19.37
N LYS A 31 -18.59 -13.51 -20.69
CA LYS A 31 -17.65 -12.54 -21.25
C LYS A 31 -18.13 -11.12 -20.97
N ILE A 32 -17.40 -10.41 -20.10
CA ILE A 32 -17.57 -8.99 -19.85
C ILE A 32 -16.21 -8.31 -19.92
N ASN A 33 -16.18 -7.06 -20.41
CA ASN A 33 -14.99 -6.20 -20.38
C ASN A 33 -15.20 -5.14 -19.29
N PRO A 34 -14.75 -5.38 -18.05
CA PRO A 34 -14.95 -4.41 -16.98
C PRO A 34 -14.11 -3.14 -17.24
N PRO A 35 -14.67 -1.94 -16.99
CA PRO A 35 -13.96 -0.67 -17.11
C PRO A 35 -12.85 -0.50 -16.06
N GLY A 36 -12.00 0.52 -16.27
CA GLY A 36 -10.68 0.71 -15.67
C GLY A 36 -10.52 0.53 -14.15
N ARG A 37 -9.39 -0.11 -13.79
CA ARG A 37 -9.06 -0.71 -12.47
C ARG A 37 -8.92 0.24 -11.26
N ARG A 38 -8.99 1.57 -11.45
CA ARG A 38 -8.65 2.61 -10.44
C ARG A 38 -9.78 3.64 -10.19
N SER A 39 -10.91 3.51 -10.88
CA SER A 39 -12.10 4.36 -10.70
C SER A 39 -13.01 3.82 -9.61
N LEU A 40 -13.72 4.70 -8.89
CA LEU A 40 -14.84 4.31 -8.02
C LEU A 40 -16.00 3.74 -8.84
N SER A 41 -16.35 4.42 -9.94
CA SER A 41 -17.35 3.99 -10.89
C SER A 41 -16.77 2.92 -11.80
N GLN A 42 -17.27 1.69 -11.63
CA GLN A 42 -16.93 0.55 -12.44
C GLN A 42 -18.23 -0.14 -12.80
N VAL A 43 -18.63 -0.05 -14.07
CA VAL A 43 -19.79 -0.78 -14.57
C VAL A 43 -19.51 -2.28 -14.44
N ASP A 44 -20.18 -2.92 -13.49
CA ASP A 44 -20.07 -4.35 -13.23
C ASP A 44 -21.48 -4.95 -13.12
N PRO A 45 -21.93 -5.67 -14.16
CA PRO A 45 -23.30 -6.16 -14.22
C PRO A 45 -23.57 -7.31 -13.24
N ILE A 46 -22.53 -8.05 -12.85
CA ILE A 46 -22.63 -9.16 -11.91
C ILE A 46 -22.68 -8.63 -10.49
N GLU A 47 -21.76 -7.73 -10.12
CA GLU A 47 -21.80 -7.04 -8.84
C GLU A 47 -23.14 -6.31 -8.67
N SER A 48 -23.64 -5.65 -9.72
CA SER A 48 -24.96 -5.01 -9.71
C SER A 48 -26.09 -6.00 -9.39
N LYS A 49 -26.11 -7.19 -10.01
CA LYS A 49 -27.12 -8.22 -9.70
C LYS A 49 -26.99 -8.73 -8.26
N ILE A 50 -25.78 -8.93 -7.75
CA ILE A 50 -25.54 -9.38 -6.37
C ILE A 50 -26.00 -8.33 -5.36
N VAL A 51 -25.60 -7.07 -5.55
CA VAL A 51 -25.97 -5.95 -4.65
C VAL A 51 -27.47 -5.74 -4.61
N ASN A 52 -28.19 -5.98 -5.71
CA ASN A 52 -29.65 -5.81 -5.76
C ASN A 52 -30.44 -7.08 -5.39
N ASP A 53 -29.81 -8.14 -4.90
CA ASP A 53 -30.44 -9.46 -4.64
C ASP A 53 -31.20 -10.03 -5.86
N LYS A 54 -30.68 -9.77 -7.05
CA LYS A 54 -31.20 -10.26 -8.34
C LYS A 54 -30.28 -11.31 -8.97
N TRP A 55 -29.25 -11.75 -8.25
CA TRP A 55 -28.38 -12.83 -8.71
C TRP A 55 -29.14 -14.16 -8.67
N THR A 56 -29.05 -14.91 -9.76
CA THR A 56 -29.62 -16.25 -9.90
C THR A 56 -28.60 -17.15 -10.60
N GLU A 57 -28.64 -18.45 -10.29
CA GLU A 57 -27.79 -19.44 -10.97
C GLU A 57 -27.94 -19.34 -12.49
N PRO A 58 -26.84 -19.16 -13.24
CA PRO A 58 -26.90 -19.11 -14.68
C PRO A 58 -27.03 -20.52 -15.27
N LYS A 59 -27.66 -20.60 -16.45
CA LYS A 59 -27.72 -21.81 -17.27
C LYS A 59 -26.85 -21.67 -18.50
N GLU A 60 -26.38 -22.79 -19.02
CA GLU A 60 -25.66 -22.82 -20.29
C GLU A 60 -26.54 -22.24 -21.42
N ASN A 61 -25.94 -21.39 -22.25
CA ASN A 61 -26.59 -20.64 -23.33
C ASN A 61 -27.69 -19.66 -22.87
N GLU A 62 -27.80 -19.39 -21.57
CA GLU A 62 -28.69 -18.35 -21.07
C GLU A 62 -28.22 -16.98 -21.57
N LYS A 63 -29.15 -16.24 -22.18
CA LYS A 63 -28.90 -14.88 -22.63
C LYS A 63 -28.69 -13.95 -21.44
N PHE A 64 -27.64 -13.16 -21.51
CA PHE A 64 -27.31 -12.13 -20.55
C PHE A 64 -27.32 -10.77 -21.23
N GLU A 65 -28.27 -9.92 -20.81
CA GLU A 65 -28.36 -8.54 -21.26
C GLU A 65 -28.20 -7.60 -20.07
N PHE A 66 -27.31 -6.62 -20.21
CA PHE A 66 -27.12 -5.55 -19.24
C PHE A 66 -26.63 -4.30 -19.97
N ASP A 67 -27.45 -3.25 -20.02
CA ASP A 67 -27.18 -2.03 -20.78
C ASP A 67 -26.78 -2.34 -22.24
N THR A 68 -25.57 -1.98 -22.67
CA THR A 68 -25.03 -2.26 -24.01
C THR A 68 -24.40 -3.65 -24.14
N ILE A 69 -24.22 -4.36 -23.02
CA ILE A 69 -23.63 -5.71 -23.00
C ILE A 69 -24.72 -6.73 -23.35
N LYS A 70 -24.55 -7.41 -24.47
CA LYS A 70 -25.37 -8.56 -24.89
C LYS A 70 -24.48 -9.74 -25.17
N THR A 71 -24.55 -10.75 -24.31
CA THR A 71 -23.71 -11.95 -24.38
C THR A 71 -24.49 -13.14 -23.83
N ASN A 72 -23.90 -14.33 -23.82
CA ASN A 72 -24.50 -15.52 -23.21
C ASN A 72 -23.54 -16.15 -22.20
N TRP A 73 -24.08 -16.90 -21.25
CA TRP A 73 -23.29 -17.83 -20.45
C TRP A 73 -22.86 -19.01 -21.31
N ILE A 74 -21.56 -19.24 -21.42
CA ILE A 74 -21.00 -20.33 -22.24
C ILE A 74 -20.34 -21.37 -21.34
N ALA A 75 -20.57 -22.65 -21.60
CA ALA A 75 -19.84 -23.71 -20.92
C ALA A 75 -18.37 -23.69 -21.35
N VAL A 76 -17.47 -23.73 -20.37
CA VAL A 76 -16.02 -23.79 -20.58
C VAL A 76 -15.43 -24.89 -19.72
N ASN A 77 -14.38 -25.52 -20.23
CA ASN A 77 -13.58 -26.49 -19.51
C ASN A 77 -12.18 -25.94 -19.30
N ALA A 78 -11.59 -26.31 -18.18
CA ALA A 78 -10.16 -26.10 -17.96
C ALA A 78 -9.35 -27.09 -18.81
N ASP A 79 -8.09 -26.77 -19.03
CA ASP A 79 -7.11 -27.73 -19.55
C ASP A 79 -6.82 -28.85 -18.53
N ASP A 80 -5.98 -29.82 -18.94
CA ASP A 80 -5.58 -30.96 -18.09
C ASP A 80 -4.85 -30.54 -16.79
N LYS A 81 -4.38 -29.29 -16.71
CA LYS A 81 -3.73 -28.70 -15.54
C LYS A 81 -4.71 -27.89 -14.67
N GLY A 82 -5.99 -27.78 -15.05
CA GLY A 82 -7.00 -27.03 -14.34
C GLY A 82 -6.99 -25.52 -14.62
N TRP A 83 -6.39 -25.08 -15.73
CA TRP A 83 -6.43 -23.68 -16.17
C TRP A 83 -7.55 -23.43 -17.18
N PHE A 84 -8.36 -22.41 -16.91
CA PHE A 84 -9.18 -21.74 -17.93
C PHE A 84 -8.34 -20.66 -18.57
N SER A 85 -8.16 -20.65 -19.90
CA SER A 85 -7.37 -19.62 -20.60
C SER A 85 -7.90 -19.34 -22.00
N ASN A 86 -7.90 -18.06 -22.40
CA ASN A 86 -8.10 -17.64 -23.80
C ASN A 86 -7.45 -16.26 -24.01
N GLU A 87 -6.46 -16.18 -24.91
CA GLU A 87 -5.52 -15.07 -25.19
C GLU A 87 -6.02 -13.65 -24.86
N ASN A 88 -5.98 -13.26 -23.58
CA ASN A 88 -6.54 -12.02 -22.99
C ASN A 88 -8.06 -11.78 -23.22
N GLU A 89 -8.72 -12.50 -24.11
CA GLU A 89 -10.15 -12.34 -24.43
C GLU A 89 -11.07 -12.48 -23.22
N TRP A 90 -10.67 -13.29 -22.23
CA TRP A 90 -11.46 -13.50 -21.02
C TRP A 90 -11.08 -12.57 -19.86
N SER A 91 -10.23 -11.56 -20.11
CA SER A 91 -9.80 -10.63 -19.07
C SER A 91 -10.98 -9.85 -18.51
N GLY A 92 -11.21 -9.98 -17.21
CA GLY A 92 -12.31 -9.34 -16.50
C GLY A 92 -13.66 -10.03 -16.61
N SER A 93 -13.75 -11.15 -17.36
CA SER A 93 -14.93 -11.99 -17.46
C SER A 93 -15.25 -12.70 -16.13
N TYR A 94 -16.49 -13.16 -15.95
CA TYR A 94 -16.87 -13.95 -14.78
C TYR A 94 -16.92 -15.45 -15.12
N LEU A 95 -16.36 -16.28 -14.24
CA LEU A 95 -16.52 -17.73 -14.27
C LEU A 95 -17.39 -18.17 -13.09
N TYR A 96 -18.54 -18.76 -13.39
CA TYR A 96 -19.41 -19.42 -12.42
C TYR A 96 -19.04 -20.89 -12.27
N TYR A 97 -18.87 -21.33 -11.02
CA TYR A 97 -18.68 -22.72 -10.65
C TYR A 97 -19.63 -23.11 -9.52
N LYS A 98 -20.18 -24.32 -9.62
CA LYS A 98 -21.08 -24.91 -8.63
C LYS A 98 -20.45 -26.13 -8.00
N TYR A 99 -20.50 -26.20 -6.67
CA TYR A 99 -20.04 -27.33 -5.87
C TYR A 99 -21.15 -27.81 -4.93
N GLU A 100 -21.49 -29.10 -5.01
CA GLU A 100 -22.45 -29.73 -4.09
C GLU A 100 -21.68 -30.41 -2.95
N SER A 101 -22.06 -30.12 -1.72
CA SER A 101 -21.46 -30.73 -0.53
C SER A 101 -22.50 -31.46 0.31
N ASN A 102 -22.14 -32.60 0.89
CA ASN A 102 -23.06 -33.36 1.74
C ASN A 102 -23.08 -32.88 3.20
N VAL A 103 -22.17 -31.98 3.57
CA VAL A 103 -21.96 -31.49 4.95
C VAL A 103 -21.57 -30.02 4.95
N ASP A 104 -21.83 -29.34 6.07
CA ASP A 104 -21.21 -28.05 6.34
C ASP A 104 -19.74 -28.26 6.73
N LYS A 105 -18.82 -27.57 6.06
CA LYS A 105 -17.38 -27.65 6.34
C LYS A 105 -16.65 -26.37 5.95
N ILE A 106 -15.40 -26.23 6.39
CA ILE A 106 -14.50 -25.19 5.92
C ILE A 106 -13.46 -25.83 5.01
N MET A 107 -13.27 -25.26 3.83
CA MET A 107 -12.23 -25.67 2.88
C MET A 107 -11.26 -24.51 2.65
N LEU A 108 -10.07 -24.80 2.13
CA LEU A 108 -9.15 -23.79 1.61
C LEU A 108 -9.37 -23.58 0.12
N LEU A 109 -9.68 -22.36 -0.27
CA LEU A 109 -9.64 -21.92 -1.66
C LEU A 109 -8.22 -21.46 -1.99
N GLN A 110 -7.54 -22.22 -2.83
CA GLN A 110 -6.30 -21.80 -3.49
C GLN A 110 -6.64 -21.25 -4.87
N GLY A 111 -6.15 -20.05 -5.17
CA GLY A 111 -6.53 -19.32 -6.37
C GLY A 111 -5.38 -18.72 -7.16
N PHE A 112 -5.55 -18.61 -8.48
CA PHE A 112 -4.60 -18.00 -9.42
C PHE A 112 -5.31 -17.16 -10.47
N SER A 113 -4.76 -15.98 -10.74
CA SER A 113 -5.14 -15.07 -11.84
C SER A 113 -6.63 -14.67 -11.87
N TYR A 114 -7.14 -14.18 -10.74
CA TYR A 114 -8.45 -13.52 -10.67
C TYR A 114 -8.42 -12.35 -9.67
N TYR A 115 -9.33 -11.38 -9.82
CA TYR A 115 -9.38 -10.18 -8.97
C TYR A 115 -10.06 -10.42 -7.62
N ASN A 116 -11.18 -11.13 -7.65
CA ASN A 116 -12.01 -11.47 -6.51
C ASN A 116 -12.89 -12.66 -6.85
N VAL A 117 -13.49 -13.24 -5.83
CA VAL A 117 -14.48 -14.31 -5.94
C VAL A 117 -15.61 -14.08 -4.96
N PHE A 118 -16.86 -14.25 -5.39
CA PHE A 118 -17.98 -14.39 -4.47
C PHE A 118 -18.18 -15.87 -4.15
N VAL A 119 -18.11 -16.22 -2.86
CA VAL A 119 -18.41 -17.58 -2.37
C VAL A 119 -19.73 -17.51 -1.61
N ASN A 120 -20.79 -18.09 -2.18
CA ASN A 120 -22.15 -17.99 -1.63
C ASN A 120 -22.59 -16.54 -1.34
N GLY A 121 -22.18 -15.59 -2.20
CA GLY A 121 -22.45 -14.15 -2.05
C GLY A 121 -21.47 -13.37 -1.16
N GLU A 122 -20.58 -14.05 -0.43
CA GLU A 122 -19.52 -13.40 0.37
C GLU A 122 -18.30 -13.06 -0.51
N PRO A 123 -17.86 -11.79 -0.59
CA PRO A 123 -16.70 -11.40 -1.39
C PRO A 123 -15.39 -11.86 -0.73
N ARG A 124 -14.49 -12.42 -1.54
CA ARG A 124 -13.13 -12.79 -1.16
C ARG A 124 -12.15 -12.26 -2.17
N ILE A 125 -10.94 -11.94 -1.71
CA ILE A 125 -9.91 -11.41 -2.60
C ILE A 125 -9.46 -12.47 -3.60
N GLY A 126 -8.86 -12.01 -4.71
CA GLY A 126 -8.22 -12.89 -5.67
C GLY A 126 -6.71 -12.78 -5.69
N ASN A 127 -6.08 -13.78 -6.30
CA ASN A 127 -4.64 -13.80 -6.52
C ASN A 127 -4.30 -13.10 -7.84
N VAL A 128 -4.27 -11.75 -7.81
CA VAL A 128 -4.05 -10.95 -9.03
C VAL A 128 -2.64 -11.07 -9.61
N TYR A 129 -1.65 -11.41 -8.78
CA TYR A 129 -0.25 -11.55 -9.20
C TYR A 129 0.14 -13.01 -9.51
N GLY A 130 -0.63 -13.98 -9.01
CA GLY A 130 -0.40 -15.40 -9.23
C GLY A 130 -0.82 -15.85 -10.63
N THR A 131 -0.01 -15.52 -11.63
CA THR A 131 -0.26 -15.90 -13.03
C THR A 131 0.30 -17.28 -13.37
N LYS A 132 1.01 -17.95 -12.45
CA LYS A 132 1.54 -19.31 -12.63
C LYS A 132 1.66 -20.04 -11.28
N GLU A 133 1.91 -21.34 -11.32
CA GLU A 133 2.00 -22.20 -10.12
C GLU A 133 3.44 -22.40 -9.65
N ASN A 134 4.37 -22.45 -10.60
CA ASN A 134 5.78 -22.68 -10.34
C ASN A 134 6.54 -21.37 -10.58
N TYR A 135 7.39 -21.03 -9.62
CA TYR A 135 8.24 -19.85 -9.65
C TYR A 135 9.68 -20.33 -9.52
N GLU A 136 10.56 -19.72 -10.29
CA GLU A 136 11.99 -19.92 -10.10
C GLU A 136 12.43 -19.39 -8.75
N SER A 137 13.56 -19.87 -8.24
CA SER A 137 14.05 -19.48 -6.91
C SER A 137 14.34 -17.98 -6.76
N TRP A 138 14.57 -17.28 -7.87
CA TRP A 138 14.80 -15.83 -7.90
C TRP A 138 13.53 -15.01 -8.09
N GLU A 139 12.40 -15.62 -8.47
CA GLU A 139 11.15 -14.91 -8.72
C GLU A 139 10.35 -14.70 -7.44
N PRO A 140 9.60 -13.58 -7.33
CA PRO A 140 8.60 -13.45 -6.29
C PRO A 140 7.55 -14.58 -6.38
N ASN A 141 7.34 -15.29 -5.27
CA ASN A 141 6.36 -16.36 -5.22
C ASN A 141 4.97 -15.80 -4.85
N PHE A 142 4.06 -15.79 -5.83
CA PHE A 142 2.66 -15.40 -5.63
C PHE A 142 1.71 -16.58 -5.42
N ASN A 143 2.21 -17.80 -5.22
CA ASN A 143 1.41 -18.96 -4.83
C ASN A 143 1.11 -18.97 -3.33
N ASN A 144 0.53 -17.88 -2.82
CA ASN A 144 0.33 -17.68 -1.39
C ASN A 144 -1.12 -17.41 -0.97
N SER A 145 -2.04 -17.29 -1.93
CA SER A 145 -3.47 -17.06 -1.67
C SER A 145 -4.17 -18.38 -1.31
N PHE A 146 -4.20 -18.68 -0.01
CA PHE A 146 -4.96 -19.78 0.59
C PHE A 146 -6.01 -19.20 1.54
N LEU A 147 -7.25 -19.12 1.07
CA LEU A 147 -8.35 -18.49 1.79
C LEU A 147 -9.25 -19.56 2.40
N PRO A 148 -9.46 -19.60 3.74
CA PRO A 148 -10.47 -20.47 4.32
C PRO A 148 -11.86 -19.99 3.88
N VAL A 149 -12.70 -20.85 3.33
CA VAL A 149 -14.06 -20.55 2.84
C VAL A 149 -15.08 -21.49 3.47
N LYS A 150 -16.27 -20.98 3.78
CA LYS A 150 -17.38 -21.80 4.28
C LYS A 150 -18.06 -22.51 3.13
N ILE A 151 -18.15 -23.83 3.24
CA ILE A 151 -18.93 -24.70 2.38
C ILE A 151 -20.16 -25.12 3.16
N LYS A 152 -21.34 -24.82 2.64
CA LYS A 152 -22.63 -25.20 3.20
C LYS A 152 -23.01 -26.59 2.71
N LYS A 153 -23.76 -27.35 3.52
CA LYS A 153 -24.46 -28.54 3.04
C LYS A 153 -25.41 -28.16 1.90
N GLY A 154 -25.38 -28.95 0.83
CA GLY A 154 -26.05 -28.69 -0.43
C GLY A 154 -25.21 -27.81 -1.35
N LYS A 155 -25.89 -26.91 -2.04
CA LYS A 155 -25.33 -26.13 -3.13
C LYS A 155 -24.42 -25.00 -2.63
N ASN A 156 -23.24 -24.90 -3.24
CA ASN A 156 -22.30 -23.80 -3.07
C ASN A 156 -21.95 -23.17 -4.41
N GLU A 157 -21.92 -21.84 -4.44
CA GLU A 157 -21.67 -21.06 -5.64
C GLU A 157 -20.37 -20.26 -5.53
N PHE A 158 -19.61 -20.27 -6.62
CA PHE A 158 -18.39 -19.50 -6.78
C PHE A 158 -18.49 -18.66 -8.05
N LEU A 159 -18.33 -17.34 -7.94
CA LEU A 159 -18.20 -16.45 -9.08
C LEU A 159 -16.83 -15.78 -9.06
N PHE A 160 -15.94 -16.20 -9.95
CA PHE A 160 -14.59 -15.65 -10.07
C PHE A 160 -14.56 -14.55 -11.12
N GLN A 161 -14.01 -13.38 -10.79
CA GLN A 161 -13.73 -12.32 -11.76
C GLN A 161 -12.30 -12.50 -12.32
N MET A 162 -12.18 -13.02 -13.54
CA MET A 162 -10.92 -13.44 -14.15
C MET A 162 -9.95 -12.27 -14.38
N ASN A 163 -8.65 -12.52 -14.23
CA ASN A 163 -7.57 -11.58 -14.54
C ASN A 163 -6.73 -12.10 -15.73
N TYR A 164 -6.25 -11.21 -16.60
CA TYR A 164 -5.39 -11.54 -17.75
C TYR A 164 -5.88 -12.69 -18.65
N GLY A 165 -7.19 -12.90 -18.76
CA GLY A 165 -7.78 -13.92 -19.62
C GLY A 165 -7.49 -15.37 -19.23
N ARG A 166 -6.95 -15.62 -18.02
CA ARG A 166 -6.70 -16.97 -17.50
C ARG A 166 -6.99 -17.07 -16.01
N MET A 167 -7.40 -18.24 -15.51
CA MET A 167 -7.53 -18.49 -14.07
C MET A 167 -7.42 -19.98 -13.71
N LYS A 168 -7.10 -20.25 -12.45
CA LYS A 168 -7.18 -21.59 -11.83
C LYS A 168 -7.65 -21.47 -10.38
N ALA A 169 -8.47 -22.41 -9.93
CA ALA A 169 -8.93 -22.49 -8.56
C ALA A 169 -8.99 -23.96 -8.09
N VAL A 170 -8.60 -24.19 -6.84
CA VAL A 170 -8.58 -25.51 -6.20
C VAL A 170 -9.15 -25.39 -4.80
N LEU A 171 -10.16 -26.18 -4.46
CA LEU A 171 -10.64 -26.35 -3.09
C LEU A 171 -9.89 -27.51 -2.44
N ARG A 172 -9.31 -27.26 -1.27
CA ARG A 172 -8.53 -28.23 -0.51
C ARG A 172 -9.18 -28.44 0.85
N GLU A 173 -9.17 -29.68 1.34
CA GLU A 173 -9.51 -29.93 2.74
C GLU A 173 -8.57 -29.16 3.69
N ILE A 174 -9.05 -28.85 4.89
CA ILE A 174 -8.20 -28.25 5.93
C ILE A 174 -7.43 -29.35 6.66
N LYS A 175 -6.19 -29.06 7.06
CA LYS A 175 -5.35 -30.03 7.80
C LYS A 175 -5.63 -29.99 9.30
N SER A 176 -5.92 -28.80 9.81
CA SER A 176 -6.29 -28.55 11.19
C SER A 176 -7.14 -27.28 11.26
N GLU A 177 -7.70 -27.02 12.43
CA GLU A 177 -8.53 -25.84 12.68
C GLU A 177 -7.74 -24.53 12.62
N ALA A 178 -6.43 -24.56 12.86
CA ALA A 178 -5.53 -23.42 12.70
C ALA A 178 -4.11 -23.90 12.35
N PHE A 179 -3.50 -23.29 11.33
CA PHE A 179 -2.22 -23.72 10.77
C PHE A 179 -1.49 -22.57 10.08
N PHE A 180 -0.22 -22.80 9.74
CA PHE A 180 0.63 -21.85 9.03
C PHE A 180 0.43 -21.92 7.51
N ASN A 181 0.58 -20.77 6.84
CA ASN A 181 0.82 -20.71 5.41
C ASN A 181 2.23 -20.17 5.15
N LEU A 182 3.15 -21.09 4.81
CA LEU A 182 4.57 -20.80 4.58
C LEU A 182 4.84 -20.07 3.27
N ASN A 183 3.89 -20.08 2.32
CA ASN A 183 4.12 -19.50 0.99
C ASN A 183 4.15 -17.96 1.02
N ASP A 184 3.79 -17.33 2.14
CA ASP A 184 3.99 -15.91 2.40
C ASP A 184 4.68 -15.71 3.74
N ILE A 185 5.95 -16.11 3.81
CA ILE A 185 6.82 -15.88 4.96
C ILE A 185 7.76 -14.70 4.71
N THR A 186 7.97 -13.87 5.73
CA THR A 186 8.91 -12.75 5.70
C THR A 186 10.02 -13.03 6.70
N LEU A 187 11.24 -13.22 6.20
CA LEU A 187 12.41 -13.60 7.00
C LEU A 187 13.59 -12.67 6.71
N PRO A 188 14.39 -12.32 7.73
CA PRO A 188 15.71 -11.76 7.51
C PRO A 188 16.68 -12.86 7.06
N ASP A 189 17.86 -12.45 6.62
CA ASP A 189 19.03 -13.30 6.57
C ASP A 189 19.85 -13.09 7.87
N VAL A 190 20.61 -14.09 8.29
CA VAL A 190 21.53 -14.03 9.44
C VAL A 190 22.97 -14.11 8.95
N PHE A 191 23.96 -13.67 9.72
CA PHE A 191 25.37 -13.68 9.29
C PHE A 191 26.13 -14.89 9.81
N LYS A 192 26.94 -15.52 8.96
CA LYS A 192 27.74 -16.71 9.33
C LYS A 192 28.62 -16.43 10.55
N ASN A 193 28.51 -17.26 11.58
CA ASN A 193 29.24 -17.18 12.86
C ASN A 193 28.88 -15.97 13.75
N GLU A 194 27.72 -15.35 13.53
CA GLU A 194 27.24 -14.24 14.35
C GLU A 194 25.98 -14.61 15.16
N PRO A 195 25.81 -14.03 16.37
CA PRO A 195 24.56 -14.16 17.10
C PRO A 195 23.45 -13.37 16.41
N TYR A 196 22.22 -13.88 16.49
CA TYR A 196 21.03 -13.18 15.99
C TYR A 196 19.92 -13.16 17.05
N ASN A 197 19.17 -12.07 17.06
CA ASN A 197 17.97 -11.89 17.86
C ASN A 197 16.98 -11.06 17.03
N ASP A 198 16.15 -11.78 16.29
CA ASP A 198 15.38 -11.23 15.18
C ASP A 198 13.94 -11.74 15.21
N PHE A 199 13.17 -11.29 14.23
CA PHE A 199 11.78 -11.69 14.08
C PHE A 199 11.43 -11.89 12.61
N GLY A 200 10.47 -12.76 12.37
CA GLY A 200 9.88 -13.00 11.05
C GLY A 200 8.38 -12.76 11.07
N GLY A 201 7.77 -12.73 9.89
CA GLY A 201 6.33 -12.68 9.72
C GLY A 201 5.83 -13.95 9.03
N ILE A 202 4.78 -14.58 9.54
CA ILE A 202 4.15 -15.77 8.95
C ILE A 202 2.64 -15.63 8.95
N ILE A 203 1.97 -16.23 7.97
CA ILE A 203 0.51 -16.26 7.94
C ILE A 203 0.00 -17.38 8.85
N VAL A 204 -0.89 -17.01 9.78
CA VAL A 204 -1.71 -17.96 10.55
C VAL A 204 -3.13 -17.91 10.00
N ILE A 205 -3.66 -19.07 9.61
CA ILE A 205 -5.02 -19.24 9.10
C ILE A 205 -5.90 -19.74 10.25
N ASN A 206 -7.03 -19.06 10.46
CA ASN A 206 -8.12 -19.54 11.32
C ASN A 206 -9.21 -20.18 10.43
N ALA A 207 -9.23 -21.50 10.39
CA ALA A 207 -10.21 -22.30 9.66
C ALA A 207 -11.35 -22.78 10.57
N GLN A 208 -11.79 -21.94 11.52
CA GLN A 208 -12.90 -22.23 12.43
C GLN A 208 -14.06 -21.23 12.25
N ASN A 209 -15.24 -21.60 12.72
CA ASN A 209 -16.41 -20.72 12.85
C ASN A 209 -16.38 -19.82 14.10
N LYS A 210 -15.25 -19.78 14.84
CA LYS A 210 -15.05 -18.96 16.04
C LYS A 210 -13.73 -18.20 15.94
N THR A 211 -13.60 -17.11 16.70
CA THR A 211 -12.35 -16.36 16.80
C THR A 211 -11.26 -17.27 17.40
N LEU A 212 -10.10 -17.30 16.75
CA LEU A 212 -8.90 -17.95 17.29
C LEU A 212 -8.37 -17.09 18.43
N LYS A 213 -8.24 -17.68 19.61
CA LYS A 213 -7.73 -17.04 20.84
C LYS A 213 -6.72 -17.95 21.53
N ASN A 214 -5.92 -17.38 22.42
CA ASN A 214 -4.93 -18.12 23.22
C ASN A 214 -3.99 -18.97 22.35
N ALA A 215 -3.58 -18.40 21.21
CA ALA A 215 -2.64 -19.02 20.30
C ALA A 215 -1.24 -18.42 20.50
N VAL A 216 -0.21 -19.25 20.38
CA VAL A 216 1.19 -18.83 20.43
C VAL A 216 1.99 -19.54 19.34
N ILE A 217 3.04 -18.88 18.84
CA ILE A 217 4.06 -19.47 17.98
C ILE A 217 5.28 -19.73 18.84
N LYS A 218 5.66 -21.01 18.97
CA LYS A 218 6.93 -21.41 19.58
C LYS A 218 7.94 -21.70 18.50
N VAL A 219 9.12 -21.10 18.59
CA VAL A 219 10.23 -21.28 17.67
C VAL A 219 11.39 -21.95 18.40
N THR A 220 11.93 -23.02 17.84
CA THR A 220 13.11 -23.72 18.37
C THR A 220 14.24 -23.65 17.34
N ASN A 221 15.42 -23.15 17.73
CA ASN A 221 16.60 -23.10 16.84
C ASN A 221 17.37 -24.44 16.82
N SER A 222 18.45 -24.53 16.03
CA SER A 222 19.26 -25.77 15.95
C SER A 222 20.02 -26.11 17.23
N GLU A 223 20.07 -25.20 18.21
CA GLU A 223 20.70 -25.39 19.52
C GLU A 223 19.67 -25.80 20.60
N GLY A 224 18.39 -25.91 20.24
CA GLY A 224 17.31 -26.23 21.18
C GLY A 224 16.78 -25.03 21.97
N ARG A 225 17.21 -23.80 21.65
CA ARG A 225 16.68 -22.58 22.29
C ARG A 225 15.27 -22.31 21.80
N GLU A 226 14.35 -22.13 22.75
CA GLU A 226 12.94 -21.85 22.48
C GLU A 226 12.60 -20.36 22.69
N VAL A 227 11.79 -19.80 21.79
CA VAL A 227 11.19 -18.47 21.92
C VAL A 227 9.69 -18.58 21.63
N VAL A 228 8.85 -18.04 22.51
CA VAL A 228 7.38 -18.07 22.37
C VAL A 228 6.89 -16.67 22.08
N THR A 229 6.01 -16.53 21.08
CA THR A 229 5.36 -15.27 20.70
C THR A 229 3.84 -15.43 20.69
N GLU A 230 3.12 -14.48 21.28
CA GLU A 230 1.64 -14.49 21.25
C GLU A 230 1.11 -14.22 19.84
N VAL A 231 0.05 -14.95 19.48
CA VAL A 231 -0.71 -14.72 18.26
C VAL A 231 -1.91 -13.85 18.59
N PRO A 232 -2.05 -12.66 17.98
CA PRO A 232 -3.24 -11.84 18.14
C PRO A 232 -4.52 -12.58 17.72
N ASP A 233 -5.66 -12.22 18.31
CA ASP A 233 -6.95 -12.79 17.94
C ASP A 233 -7.19 -12.70 16.41
N ILE A 234 -7.67 -13.81 15.82
CA ILE A 234 -8.00 -13.90 14.39
C ILE A 234 -9.48 -14.24 14.26
N ILE A 235 -10.25 -13.37 13.60
CA ILE A 235 -11.70 -13.58 13.38
C ILE A 235 -11.99 -14.91 12.66
N PRO A 236 -13.19 -15.50 12.80
CA PRO A 236 -13.55 -16.77 12.17
C PRO A 236 -13.28 -16.77 10.66
N VAL A 237 -12.84 -17.89 10.09
CA VAL A 237 -12.69 -18.09 8.63
C VAL A 237 -11.81 -17.01 7.98
N SER A 238 -10.67 -16.72 8.60
CA SER A 238 -9.79 -15.62 8.19
C SER A 238 -8.31 -16.01 8.31
N LEU A 239 -7.44 -15.05 8.02
CA LEU A 239 -6.00 -15.18 8.16
C LEU A 239 -5.40 -13.88 8.72
N ARG A 240 -4.18 -13.97 9.25
CA ARG A 240 -3.41 -12.81 9.68
C ARG A 240 -1.91 -13.04 9.49
N LYS A 241 -1.16 -12.02 9.06
CA LYS A 241 0.30 -12.00 9.16
C LYS A 241 0.70 -11.73 10.60
N VAL A 242 1.43 -12.67 11.19
CA VAL A 242 1.80 -12.68 12.61
C VAL A 242 3.31 -12.63 12.72
N LYS A 243 3.79 -11.71 13.56
CA LYS A 243 5.19 -11.63 13.97
C LYS A 243 5.53 -12.84 14.86
N PHE A 244 6.67 -13.45 14.65
CA PHE A 244 7.26 -14.42 15.58
C PHE A 244 8.74 -14.06 15.84
N ASN A 245 9.18 -14.18 17.10
CA ASN A 245 10.55 -13.88 17.49
C ASN A 245 11.40 -15.15 17.52
N PHE A 246 12.70 -15.01 17.26
CA PHE A 246 13.67 -16.09 17.36
C PHE A 246 15.06 -15.54 17.70
N SER A 247 15.90 -16.37 18.29
CA SER A 247 17.28 -16.00 18.60
C SER A 247 18.18 -17.23 18.59
N GLY A 248 19.48 -17.02 18.42
CA GLY A 248 20.46 -18.09 18.32
C GLY A 248 21.81 -17.61 17.84
N MET A 249 22.65 -18.55 17.43
CA MET A 249 23.93 -18.28 16.80
C MET A 249 23.98 -18.98 15.44
N ALA A 250 24.21 -18.22 14.38
CA ALA A 250 24.27 -18.78 13.04
C ALA A 250 25.60 -19.53 12.87
N LYS A 251 25.51 -20.79 12.45
CA LYS A 251 26.69 -21.63 12.18
C LYS A 251 27.30 -21.28 10.82
N ASN A 252 28.49 -21.81 10.54
CA ASN A 252 29.12 -21.71 9.23
C ASN A 252 28.48 -22.65 8.18
N ASN A 253 27.17 -22.61 8.06
CA ASN A 253 26.37 -23.31 7.04
C ASN A 253 25.72 -22.27 6.12
N ASP A 254 25.10 -22.71 5.02
CA ASP A 254 24.34 -21.80 4.16
C ASP A 254 22.95 -21.47 4.71
N TYR A 255 22.44 -22.34 5.60
CA TYR A 255 21.16 -22.16 6.25
C TYR A 255 21.17 -22.57 7.72
N GLU A 256 20.39 -21.85 8.52
CA GLU A 256 19.98 -22.23 9.86
C GLU A 256 18.52 -22.71 9.80
N ILE A 257 18.22 -23.82 10.47
CA ILE A 257 16.86 -24.39 10.51
C ILE A 257 16.18 -23.96 11.80
N LEU A 258 14.99 -23.37 11.67
CA LEU A 258 14.12 -23.10 12.80
C LEU A 258 12.86 -23.96 12.72
N LYS A 259 12.50 -24.57 13.85
CA LYS A 259 11.28 -25.35 14.00
C LYS A 259 10.19 -24.49 14.62
N LEU A 260 9.08 -24.30 13.91
CA LEU A 260 7.92 -23.53 14.34
C LEU A 260 6.80 -24.47 14.77
N GLN A 261 6.17 -24.18 15.91
CA GLN A 261 4.98 -24.85 16.39
C GLN A 261 3.89 -23.82 16.65
N LEU A 262 2.72 -24.00 16.02
CA LEU A 262 1.51 -23.25 16.37
C LEU A 262 0.80 -24.00 17.49
N ILE A 263 0.63 -23.33 18.63
CA ILE A 263 -0.02 -23.91 19.81
C ILE A 263 -1.28 -23.12 20.10
N VAL A 264 -2.43 -23.79 20.14
CA VAL A 264 -3.74 -23.20 20.41
C VAL A 264 -4.34 -23.86 21.64
N ASN A 265 -4.66 -23.08 22.67
CA ASN A 265 -5.16 -23.60 23.96
C ASN A 265 -4.27 -24.73 24.52
N GLY A 266 -2.96 -24.58 24.42
CA GLY A 266 -1.96 -25.54 24.92
C GLY A 266 -1.74 -26.79 24.05
N LYS A 267 -2.40 -26.91 22.89
CA LYS A 267 -2.22 -28.04 21.96
C LYS A 267 -1.54 -27.59 20.68
N VAL A 268 -0.54 -28.33 20.20
CA VAL A 268 0.09 -28.09 18.89
C VAL A 268 -0.93 -28.40 17.79
N THR A 269 -1.23 -27.42 16.94
CA THR A 269 -2.17 -27.58 15.81
C THR A 269 -1.48 -27.63 14.46
N ASP A 270 -0.25 -27.14 14.37
CA ASP A 270 0.62 -27.24 13.19
C ASP A 270 2.09 -27.12 13.58
N GLU A 271 2.96 -27.71 12.78
CA GLU A 271 4.41 -27.73 12.96
C GLU A 271 5.11 -27.65 11.61
N GLN A 272 6.09 -26.76 11.49
CA GLN A 272 6.79 -26.47 10.24
C GLN A 272 8.28 -26.17 10.49
N ASP A 273 9.13 -26.56 9.56
CA ASP A 273 10.54 -26.14 9.54
C ASP A 273 10.71 -24.99 8.54
N ILE A 274 11.47 -23.96 8.93
CA ILE A 274 11.85 -22.84 8.07
C ILE A 274 13.37 -22.73 7.98
N LYS A 275 13.85 -22.20 6.85
CA LYS A 275 15.28 -21.99 6.59
C LYS A 275 15.60 -20.51 6.63
N LEU A 276 16.51 -20.10 7.50
CA LEU A 276 17.13 -18.78 7.46
C LEU A 276 18.42 -18.85 6.65
N LYS A 277 18.57 -17.99 5.64
CA LYS A 277 19.82 -17.90 4.88
C LYS A 277 20.91 -17.34 5.80
N CYS A 278 22.08 -17.96 5.76
CA CYS A 278 23.28 -17.47 6.45
C CYS A 278 24.17 -16.74 5.43
N ALA A 279 24.09 -15.41 5.39
CA ALA A 279 24.84 -14.54 4.50
C ALA A 279 26.31 -14.40 4.94
N ALA A 280 27.21 -14.28 3.96
CA ALA A 280 28.58 -13.82 4.20
C ALA A 280 28.64 -12.28 4.27
N LYS A 281 29.77 -11.75 4.76
CA LYS A 281 29.97 -10.32 5.07
C LYS A 281 29.60 -9.35 3.94
N PHE A 282 29.88 -9.71 2.69
CA PHE A 282 29.67 -8.84 1.53
C PHE A 282 28.54 -9.29 0.59
N ASP A 283 27.82 -10.34 0.97
CA ASP A 283 26.65 -10.80 0.22
C ASP A 283 25.54 -9.77 0.30
N ALA A 284 24.70 -9.72 -0.74
CA ALA A 284 23.40 -9.09 -0.57
C ALA A 284 22.57 -9.87 0.47
N TYR A 285 22.00 -9.16 1.43
CA TYR A 285 21.27 -9.75 2.54
C TYR A 285 19.96 -9.01 2.82
N LYS A 286 18.99 -9.71 3.42
CA LYS A 286 17.72 -9.14 3.90
C LYS A 286 17.77 -8.83 5.38
N GLN A 287 17.10 -7.76 5.79
CA GLN A 287 16.84 -7.45 7.19
C GLN A 287 15.38 -7.08 7.40
N THR A 288 14.79 -7.58 8.48
CA THR A 288 13.41 -7.30 8.87
C THR A 288 13.30 -6.08 9.77
N PHE A 289 12.16 -5.41 9.70
CA PHE A 289 11.77 -4.33 10.59
C PHE A 289 10.27 -4.37 10.87
N LEU A 290 9.83 -3.67 11.92
CA LEU A 290 8.41 -3.45 12.18
C LEU A 290 8.01 -2.11 11.56
N SER A 291 7.06 -2.14 10.63
CA SER A 291 6.55 -0.89 10.05
C SER A 291 5.78 -0.11 11.11
N SER A 292 6.05 1.18 11.24
CA SER A 292 5.30 2.11 12.09
C SER A 292 3.87 2.35 11.58
N ILE A 293 3.56 1.94 10.35
CA ILE A 293 2.24 2.11 9.74
C ILE A 293 1.21 1.16 10.34
N ASP A 294 1.58 -0.10 10.59
CA ASP A 294 0.63 -1.14 10.98
C ASP A 294 1.22 -2.19 11.94
N GLY A 295 2.49 -2.05 12.32
CA GLY A 295 3.20 -3.01 13.18
C GLY A 295 3.52 -4.34 12.51
N SER A 296 3.28 -4.48 11.20
CA SER A 296 3.61 -5.70 10.45
C SER A 296 5.11 -5.84 10.24
N VAL A 297 5.56 -7.09 10.07
CA VAL A 297 6.94 -7.40 9.73
C VAL A 297 7.14 -7.17 8.23
N GLN A 298 7.95 -6.16 7.92
CA GLN A 298 8.44 -5.87 6.57
C GLN A 298 9.93 -6.18 6.50
N TYR A 299 10.52 -6.15 5.30
CA TYR A 299 11.95 -6.33 5.14
C TYR A 299 12.51 -5.34 4.13
N TYR A 300 13.82 -5.14 4.15
CA TYR A 300 14.57 -4.47 3.10
C TYR A 300 15.83 -5.30 2.81
N ALA A 301 16.47 -5.05 1.68
CA ALA A 301 17.73 -5.68 1.34
C ALA A 301 18.87 -4.67 1.31
N VAL A 302 20.09 -5.16 1.46
CA VAL A 302 21.31 -4.34 1.40
C VAL A 302 22.32 -5.04 0.52
N LYS A 303 22.93 -4.30 -0.41
CA LYS A 303 24.21 -4.65 -1.03
C LYS A 303 25.29 -3.83 -0.29
N PRO A 304 26.07 -4.48 0.59
CA PRO A 304 26.96 -3.78 1.51
C PRO A 304 28.15 -3.13 0.78
N SER A 305 28.68 -2.07 1.37
CA SER A 305 29.95 -1.50 0.94
C SER A 305 31.09 -2.50 1.20
N THR A 306 32.07 -2.56 0.30
CA THR A 306 33.30 -3.36 0.50
C THR A 306 34.26 -2.70 1.48
N ASN A 307 34.12 -1.40 1.72
CA ASN A 307 34.84 -0.67 2.76
C ASN A 307 33.92 -0.43 3.97
N THR A 308 34.45 -0.51 5.19
CA THR A 308 33.72 -0.31 6.45
C THR A 308 34.04 1.01 7.16
N ASP A 309 34.76 1.93 6.50
CA ASP A 309 35.03 3.27 7.03
C ASP A 309 33.73 4.06 7.28
N GLY A 310 33.75 4.95 8.28
CA GLY A 310 32.62 5.82 8.60
C GLY A 310 32.43 6.97 7.60
N GLY A 311 31.22 7.54 7.54
CA GLY A 311 30.93 8.72 6.71
C GLY A 311 30.82 8.44 5.20
N GLN A 312 30.58 7.19 4.82
CA GLN A 312 30.31 6.79 3.44
C GLN A 312 28.97 7.33 2.92
N SER A 313 28.76 7.19 1.62
CA SER A 313 27.48 7.47 0.98
C SER A 313 26.43 6.40 1.24
N LEU A 314 25.18 6.74 0.94
CA LEU A 314 24.05 5.82 0.95
C LEU A 314 23.26 5.93 -0.36
N PHE A 315 22.94 4.80 -0.96
CA PHE A 315 22.06 4.75 -2.14
C PHE A 315 20.75 4.09 -1.73
N LEU A 316 19.65 4.83 -1.78
CA LEU A 316 18.32 4.25 -1.69
C LEU A 316 17.92 3.77 -3.09
N SER A 317 17.87 2.46 -3.31
CA SER A 317 17.45 1.90 -4.60
C SER A 317 16.07 1.24 -4.52
N VAL A 318 15.09 1.88 -5.14
CA VAL A 318 13.71 1.39 -5.18
C VAL A 318 13.48 0.44 -6.36
N HIS A 319 12.83 -0.70 -6.11
CA HIS A 319 12.70 -1.81 -7.08
C HIS A 319 11.60 -1.62 -8.14
N GLY A 320 11.77 -2.32 -9.27
CA GLY A 320 10.81 -2.45 -10.37
C GLY A 320 9.58 -3.31 -10.03
N ALA A 321 8.59 -3.34 -10.92
CA ALA A 321 7.39 -4.17 -10.74
C ALA A 321 7.76 -5.65 -10.84
N SER A 322 7.21 -6.48 -9.94
CA SER A 322 7.54 -7.92 -9.86
C SER A 322 8.99 -8.24 -9.47
N VAL A 323 9.69 -7.31 -8.80
CA VAL A 323 11.05 -7.51 -8.29
C VAL A 323 11.02 -7.54 -6.75
N GLU A 324 11.63 -8.56 -6.12
CA GLU A 324 11.87 -8.54 -4.67
C GLU A 324 13.05 -7.62 -4.35
N ALA A 325 13.06 -7.02 -3.15
CA ALA A 325 14.13 -6.09 -2.76
C ALA A 325 15.53 -6.75 -2.80
N ILE A 326 15.62 -8.05 -2.49
CA ILE A 326 16.89 -8.79 -2.54
C ILE A 326 17.41 -8.97 -3.97
N ASN A 327 16.53 -9.12 -4.96
CA ASN A 327 16.94 -9.16 -6.37
C ASN A 327 17.42 -7.78 -6.81
N GLN A 328 16.72 -6.71 -6.39
CA GLN A 328 17.17 -5.33 -6.67
C GLN A 328 18.57 -5.09 -6.12
N ALA A 329 18.85 -5.49 -4.88
CA ALA A 329 20.19 -5.39 -4.29
C ALA A 329 21.22 -6.25 -5.04
N GLY A 330 20.82 -7.45 -5.48
CA GLY A 330 21.65 -8.38 -6.25
C GLY A 330 21.97 -7.92 -7.68
N SER A 331 21.23 -6.93 -8.21
CA SER A 331 21.50 -6.35 -9.53
C SER A 331 22.60 -5.28 -9.54
N TYR A 332 23.22 -5.01 -8.39
CA TYR A 332 24.36 -4.08 -8.27
C TYR A 332 25.65 -4.84 -7.93
N SER A 333 26.79 -4.31 -8.38
CA SER A 333 28.09 -4.60 -7.77
C SER A 333 28.19 -3.96 -6.38
N ASN A 334 29.06 -4.53 -5.52
CA ASN A 334 29.42 -3.83 -4.29
C ASN A 334 30.14 -2.51 -4.63
N LYS A 335 29.88 -1.46 -3.84
CA LYS A 335 30.57 -0.17 -3.95
C LYS A 335 31.59 -0.03 -2.82
N GLU A 336 32.70 0.65 -3.08
CA GLU A 336 33.72 0.93 -2.05
C GLU A 336 33.38 2.15 -1.20
N TRP A 337 32.39 2.95 -1.59
CA TRP A 337 32.14 4.28 -1.02
C TRP A 337 30.72 4.47 -0.50
N GLY A 338 29.91 3.40 -0.44
CA GLY A 338 28.57 3.48 0.12
C GLY A 338 27.78 2.18 0.06
N ASN A 339 26.74 2.12 0.90
CA ASN A 339 25.83 0.98 0.96
C ASN A 339 24.62 1.23 0.05
N ILE A 340 24.20 0.22 -0.71
CA ILE A 340 22.95 0.26 -1.47
C ILE A 340 21.87 -0.42 -0.64
N VAL A 341 20.80 0.30 -0.35
CA VAL A 341 19.69 -0.15 0.48
C VAL A 341 18.42 -0.16 -0.36
N CYS A 342 17.80 -1.33 -0.44
CA CYS A 342 16.62 -1.60 -1.26
C CYS A 342 15.39 -1.84 -0.36
N PRO A 343 14.49 -0.86 -0.20
CA PRO A 343 13.23 -1.09 0.52
C PRO A 343 12.32 -2.04 -0.24
N THR A 344 11.31 -2.59 0.44
CA THR A 344 10.14 -3.18 -0.20
C THR A 344 9.05 -2.13 -0.37
N ASN A 345 8.38 -2.09 -1.52
CA ASN A 345 7.17 -1.31 -1.76
C ASN A 345 5.93 -2.01 -1.16
N ARG A 346 6.02 -2.47 0.10
CA ARG A 346 5.27 -3.60 0.69
C ARG A 346 5.44 -4.96 0.00
N ARG A 347 5.23 -5.00 -1.32
CA ARG A 347 5.32 -6.18 -2.17
C ARG A 347 5.89 -5.80 -3.55
N PRO A 348 6.32 -6.78 -4.36
CA PRO A 348 6.94 -6.54 -5.67
C PRO A 348 6.15 -5.66 -6.65
N TYR A 349 4.82 -5.68 -6.60
CA TYR A 349 3.97 -4.73 -7.34
C TYR A 349 3.50 -3.58 -6.46
N GLY A 350 3.14 -3.87 -5.20
CA GLY A 350 2.99 -2.88 -4.15
C GLY A 350 2.08 -1.69 -4.49
N PHE A 351 2.57 -0.49 -4.15
CA PHE A 351 1.86 0.77 -4.29
C PHE A 351 2.48 1.71 -5.32
N ASN A 352 3.24 1.19 -6.29
CA ASN A 352 4.01 2.01 -7.25
C ASN A 352 4.91 3.08 -6.57
N TRP A 353 5.37 2.85 -5.34
CA TRP A 353 6.10 3.84 -4.53
C TRP A 353 5.32 5.12 -4.17
N GLU A 354 4.00 5.12 -4.38
CA GLU A 354 3.07 6.12 -3.88
C GLU A 354 2.41 5.62 -2.56
N ASP A 355 1.50 6.42 -2.00
CA ASP A 355 0.73 6.09 -0.79
C ASP A 355 1.61 5.51 0.35
N ILE A 356 1.37 4.26 0.78
CA ILE A 356 2.15 3.60 1.85
C ILE A 356 3.52 3.13 1.36
N GLY A 357 3.67 2.80 0.08
CA GLY A 357 4.96 2.42 -0.51
C GLY A 357 5.98 3.55 -0.45
N ARG A 358 5.50 4.80 -0.60
CA ARG A 358 6.30 6.01 -0.37
C ARG A 358 6.84 6.07 1.06
N ILE A 359 6.01 5.73 2.03
CA ILE A 359 6.36 5.81 3.45
C ILE A 359 7.35 4.69 3.79
N ASP A 360 7.17 3.48 3.26
CA ASP A 360 8.12 2.37 3.45
C ASP A 360 9.54 2.74 2.99
N ALA A 361 9.66 3.41 1.83
CA ALA A 361 10.95 3.90 1.35
C ALA A 361 11.63 4.84 2.35
N MET A 362 10.85 5.72 2.98
CA MET A 362 11.36 6.65 3.99
C MET A 362 11.61 5.99 5.35
N GLU A 363 10.83 4.99 5.75
CA GLU A 363 11.12 4.17 6.95
C GLU A 363 12.48 3.49 6.79
N VAL A 364 12.72 2.85 5.64
CA VAL A 364 13.98 2.16 5.35
C VAL A 364 15.13 3.14 5.21
N LEU A 365 14.94 4.31 4.58
CA LEU A 365 15.96 5.35 4.55
C LEU A 365 16.38 5.77 5.97
N ASN A 366 15.41 5.99 6.86
CA ASN A 366 15.69 6.34 8.25
C ASN A 366 16.40 5.21 9.01
N ILE A 367 15.99 3.96 8.83
CA ILE A 367 16.65 2.79 9.39
C ILE A 367 18.10 2.72 8.89
N ALA A 368 18.32 2.91 7.59
CA ALA A 368 19.65 2.88 6.98
C ALA A 368 20.55 4.02 7.50
N LYS A 369 20.02 5.24 7.66
CA LYS A 369 20.76 6.36 8.26
C LYS A 369 21.20 6.05 9.69
N GLN A 370 20.33 5.43 10.49
CA GLN A 370 20.65 5.03 11.85
C GLN A 370 21.64 3.88 11.91
N LYS A 371 21.57 2.94 10.96
CA LYS A 371 22.44 1.75 10.93
C LYS A 371 23.83 2.05 10.41
N PHE A 372 23.93 2.80 9.31
CA PHE A 372 25.19 2.98 8.57
C PHE A 372 25.86 4.33 8.80
N HIS A 373 25.18 5.28 9.45
CA HIS A 373 25.69 6.64 9.71
C HIS A 373 26.35 7.28 8.47
N PRO A 374 25.66 7.34 7.32
CA PRO A 374 26.24 7.89 6.11
C PRO A 374 26.46 9.40 6.22
N ASP A 375 27.29 9.97 5.34
CA ASP A 375 27.30 11.42 5.10
C ASP A 375 25.92 11.85 4.62
N GLU A 376 25.21 12.64 5.43
CA GLU A 376 23.85 13.12 5.11
C GLU A 376 23.81 14.01 3.86
N ASN A 377 24.95 14.56 3.44
CA ASN A 377 25.06 15.31 2.21
C ASN A 377 25.24 14.41 0.99
N ARG A 378 25.47 13.10 1.16
CA ARG A 378 25.75 12.14 0.08
C ARG A 378 24.82 10.93 0.13
N ILE A 379 23.53 11.22 0.20
CA ILE A 379 22.45 10.25 0.05
C ILE A 379 21.89 10.38 -1.37
N TYR A 380 21.78 9.27 -2.10
CA TYR A 380 21.31 9.23 -3.48
C TYR A 380 20.08 8.33 -3.62
N LEU A 381 19.29 8.56 -4.66
CA LEU A 381 18.09 7.79 -4.96
C LEU A 381 18.12 7.27 -6.39
N THR A 382 17.83 5.99 -6.60
CA THR A 382 17.78 5.40 -7.95
C THR A 382 16.79 4.23 -8.00
N GLY A 383 16.47 3.76 -9.21
CA GLY A 383 15.58 2.62 -9.43
C GLY A 383 15.23 2.46 -10.90
N HIS A 384 14.76 1.27 -11.25
CA HIS A 384 14.41 0.89 -12.62
C HIS A 384 12.91 0.60 -12.79
N SER A 385 12.31 0.99 -13.91
CA SER A 385 10.90 0.72 -14.24
C SER A 385 9.94 1.37 -13.23
N MET A 386 9.17 0.58 -12.46
CA MET A 386 8.41 1.08 -11.30
C MET A 386 9.31 1.80 -10.30
N GLY A 387 10.54 1.34 -10.11
CA GLY A 387 11.56 2.01 -9.31
C GLY A 387 12.06 3.32 -9.95
N GLY A 388 12.10 3.40 -11.28
CA GLY A 388 12.40 4.65 -11.99
C GLY A 388 11.30 5.69 -11.76
N HIS A 389 10.03 5.26 -11.80
CA HIS A 389 8.90 6.10 -11.37
C HIS A 389 9.00 6.48 -9.89
N GLY A 390 9.31 5.53 -9.01
CA GLY A 390 9.53 5.79 -7.59
C GLY A 390 10.65 6.80 -7.34
N THR A 391 11.70 6.78 -8.18
CA THR A 391 12.79 7.75 -8.14
C THR A 391 12.30 9.16 -8.45
N TRP A 392 11.52 9.33 -9.53
CA TRP A 392 10.88 10.61 -9.84
C TRP A 392 9.93 11.06 -8.73
N TYR A 393 9.06 10.16 -8.26
CA TYR A 393 8.02 10.45 -7.29
C TYR A 393 8.58 10.83 -5.91
N LEU A 394 9.54 10.07 -5.39
CA LEU A 394 10.21 10.37 -4.13
C LEU A 394 11.08 11.63 -4.25
N GLY A 395 11.76 11.83 -5.38
CA GLY A 395 12.57 13.02 -5.62
C GLY A 395 11.76 14.33 -5.60
N VAL A 396 10.55 14.37 -6.19
CA VAL A 396 9.71 15.58 -6.12
C VAL A 396 9.06 15.78 -4.75
N ASN A 397 8.76 14.70 -4.02
CA ASN A 397 8.05 14.78 -2.74
C ASN A 397 8.99 14.94 -1.54
N TYR A 398 10.27 14.60 -1.68
CA TYR A 398 11.30 14.73 -0.68
C TYR A 398 12.59 15.35 -1.26
N PRO A 399 12.49 16.53 -1.90
CA PRO A 399 13.61 17.17 -2.61
C PRO A 399 14.76 17.59 -1.68
N ASP A 400 14.56 17.51 -0.36
CA ASP A 400 15.54 17.81 0.67
C ASP A 400 16.09 16.55 1.34
N GLN A 401 16.02 15.38 0.71
CA GLN A 401 16.58 14.13 1.27
C GLN A 401 17.76 13.59 0.44
N PHE A 402 17.90 14.02 -0.81
CA PHE A 402 18.86 13.45 -1.75
C PHE A 402 19.82 14.51 -2.31
N ALA A 403 21.05 14.11 -2.62
CA ALA A 403 22.05 14.94 -3.31
C ALA A 403 21.87 14.87 -4.83
N ALA A 404 21.59 13.67 -5.33
CA ALA A 404 21.26 13.42 -6.72
C ALA A 404 20.33 12.21 -6.84
N ILE A 405 19.60 12.15 -7.95
CA ILE A 405 18.69 11.06 -8.28
C ILE A 405 19.00 10.47 -9.67
N GLY A 406 18.79 9.17 -9.83
CA GLY A 406 19.06 8.43 -11.06
C GLY A 406 17.89 7.57 -11.50
N PRO A 407 16.83 8.14 -12.09
CA PRO A 407 15.68 7.39 -12.57
C PRO A 407 16.05 6.62 -13.85
N SER A 408 15.87 5.29 -13.82
CA SER A 408 16.10 4.41 -14.97
C SER A 408 14.78 3.85 -15.51
N ALA A 409 14.52 4.02 -16.81
CA ALA A 409 13.35 3.49 -17.52
C ALA A 409 11.99 3.71 -16.82
N GLY A 410 11.80 4.85 -16.14
CA GLY A 410 10.64 5.13 -15.30
C GLY A 410 9.58 6.02 -15.97
N TRP A 411 8.30 5.79 -15.65
CA TRP A 411 7.22 6.70 -16.05
C TRP A 411 7.14 7.94 -15.15
N ILE A 412 6.78 9.09 -15.72
CA ILE A 412 6.95 10.41 -15.07
C ILE A 412 5.74 10.87 -14.24
N SER A 413 4.58 10.23 -14.42
CA SER A 413 3.37 10.39 -13.60
C SER A 413 2.58 9.09 -13.64
N LEU A 414 1.84 8.77 -12.58
CA LEU A 414 1.07 7.52 -12.52
C LEU A 414 0.09 7.36 -13.70
N TRP A 415 -0.48 8.48 -14.14
CA TRP A 415 -1.44 8.56 -15.25
C TRP A 415 -0.81 8.55 -16.65
N SER A 416 0.52 8.66 -16.73
CA SER A 416 1.25 8.62 -18.01
C SER A 416 1.55 7.20 -18.48
N TYR A 417 1.38 6.19 -17.61
CA TYR A 417 1.75 4.80 -17.87
C TYR A 417 0.55 3.92 -18.18
N ARG A 418 0.42 3.47 -19.44
CA ARG A 418 -0.64 2.55 -19.90
C ARG A 418 -2.09 3.02 -19.63
N PHE A 419 -2.30 4.32 -19.49
CA PHE A 419 -3.62 4.95 -19.42
C PHE A 419 -3.78 5.95 -20.56
N ASP A 420 -4.96 5.99 -21.18
CA ASP A 420 -5.30 6.95 -22.24
C ASP A 420 -5.55 8.39 -21.71
N GLY A 421 -4.83 8.77 -20.64
CA GLY A 421 -5.06 10.00 -19.90
C GLY A 421 -6.33 9.98 -19.04
N ILE A 422 -6.47 11.01 -18.22
CA ILE A 422 -7.68 11.27 -17.45
C ILE A 422 -8.74 11.86 -18.41
N SER A 423 -9.98 11.36 -18.36
CA SER A 423 -11.10 11.95 -19.11
C SER A 423 -11.18 13.46 -18.84
N LYS A 424 -11.11 14.27 -19.90
CA LYS A 424 -11.16 15.73 -19.76
C LYS A 424 -12.57 16.28 -19.49
N ASN A 425 -13.61 15.44 -19.62
CA ASN A 425 -15.02 15.82 -19.55
C ASN A 425 -15.68 15.38 -18.24
N PHE A 426 -15.06 15.64 -17.09
CA PHE A 426 -15.67 15.35 -15.79
C PHE A 426 -16.75 16.35 -15.39
N ASN A 427 -17.85 15.84 -14.83
CA ASN A 427 -18.82 16.68 -14.12
C ASN A 427 -18.21 17.24 -12.81
N SER A 428 -18.90 18.16 -12.14
CA SER A 428 -18.39 18.83 -10.94
C SER A 428 -18.04 17.86 -9.80
N LYS A 429 -18.86 16.81 -9.57
CA LYS A 429 -18.58 15.77 -8.56
C LYS A 429 -17.35 14.96 -8.89
N GLN A 430 -17.17 14.56 -10.15
CA GLN A 430 -16.00 13.82 -10.59
C GLN A 430 -14.73 14.66 -10.51
N LYS A 431 -14.80 15.96 -10.81
CA LYS A 431 -13.68 16.89 -10.60
C LYS A 431 -13.28 16.96 -9.14
N LEU A 432 -14.24 17.13 -8.23
CA LEU A 432 -13.96 17.13 -6.78
C LEU A 432 -13.43 15.78 -6.30
N TYR A 433 -14.01 14.68 -6.79
CA TYR A 433 -13.54 13.32 -6.46
C TYR A 433 -12.08 13.13 -6.86
N THR A 434 -11.74 13.45 -8.10
CA THR A 434 -10.39 13.24 -8.64
C THR A 434 -9.33 14.23 -8.13
N LYS A 435 -9.75 15.35 -7.52
CA LYS A 435 -8.87 16.34 -6.87
C LYS A 435 -7.90 15.68 -5.89
N ALA A 436 -8.40 14.73 -5.12
CA ALA A 436 -7.66 13.97 -4.11
C ALA A 436 -6.62 12.96 -4.67
N ALA A 437 -6.44 12.88 -5.99
CA ALA A 437 -5.40 12.07 -6.63
C ALA A 437 -4.30 12.89 -7.34
N LYS A 438 -4.33 14.23 -7.25
CA LYS A 438 -3.38 15.13 -7.91
C LYS A 438 -1.92 14.92 -7.50
N GLN A 439 -1.66 14.38 -6.31
CA GLN A 439 -0.33 13.98 -5.87
C GLN A 439 0.35 12.94 -6.78
N SER A 440 -0.42 12.18 -7.56
CA SER A 440 0.08 11.16 -8.50
C SER A 440 0.53 11.77 -9.85
N ASP A 441 0.38 13.10 -10.01
CA ASP A 441 0.88 13.85 -11.15
C ASP A 441 2.26 14.46 -10.87
N THR A 442 3.25 13.58 -10.76
CA THR A 442 4.66 13.92 -10.49
C THR A 442 5.25 14.91 -11.50
N TYR A 443 4.87 14.81 -12.77
CA TYR A 443 5.32 15.72 -13.82
C TYR A 443 4.99 17.18 -13.52
N SER A 444 3.79 17.46 -12.99
CA SER A 444 3.38 18.82 -12.58
C SER A 444 4.18 19.37 -11.39
N LEU A 445 4.98 18.55 -10.72
CA LEU A 445 5.81 18.92 -9.57
C LEU A 445 7.31 19.05 -9.92
N ALA A 446 7.69 18.97 -11.21
CA ALA A 446 9.08 18.88 -11.65
C ALA A 446 10.00 20.01 -11.13
N HIS A 447 9.49 21.22 -10.88
CA HIS A 447 10.28 22.32 -10.33
C HIS A 447 10.90 22.01 -8.95
N ASN A 448 10.37 21.03 -8.22
CA ASN A 448 10.93 20.58 -6.96
C ASN A 448 12.34 19.96 -7.12
N PHE A 449 12.72 19.55 -8.33
CA PHE A 449 14.06 19.02 -8.61
C PHE A 449 15.16 20.08 -8.67
N SER A 450 14.83 21.37 -8.55
CA SER A 450 15.77 22.49 -8.81
C SER A 450 17.11 22.39 -8.07
N ASN A 451 17.16 21.74 -6.90
CA ASN A 451 18.34 21.62 -6.04
C ASN A 451 18.97 20.22 -6.03
N LEU A 452 18.56 19.32 -6.94
CA LEU A 452 19.07 17.94 -7.04
C LEU A 452 19.93 17.80 -8.30
N GLY A 453 21.00 17.01 -8.25
CA GLY A 453 21.59 16.47 -9.48
C GLY A 453 20.67 15.39 -10.07
N ILE A 454 20.53 15.31 -11.39
CA ILE A 454 19.68 14.29 -12.04
C ILE A 454 20.45 13.56 -13.14
N TYR A 455 20.50 12.23 -13.10
CA TYR A 455 21.03 11.41 -14.19
C TYR A 455 19.94 10.49 -14.75
N ILE A 456 19.53 10.69 -16.00
CA ILE A 456 18.42 9.94 -16.60
C ILE A 456 18.97 8.80 -17.46
N LEU A 457 18.57 7.56 -17.16
CA LEU A 457 19.01 6.37 -17.90
C LEU A 457 17.83 5.67 -18.58
N HIS A 458 17.97 5.29 -19.85
CA HIS A 458 16.90 4.57 -20.57
C HIS A 458 17.48 3.73 -21.72
N GLY A 459 16.87 2.58 -22.03
CA GLY A 459 17.09 1.91 -23.32
C GLY A 459 16.34 2.65 -24.43
N ASP A 460 16.96 2.86 -25.60
CA ASP A 460 16.34 3.61 -26.71
C ASP A 460 15.17 2.87 -27.38
N ALA A 461 15.15 1.53 -27.32
CA ALA A 461 14.12 0.70 -27.94
C ALA A 461 13.01 0.26 -26.95
N ASP A 462 13.02 0.71 -25.69
CA ASP A 462 12.14 0.20 -24.62
C ASP A 462 10.63 0.22 -24.97
N SER A 463 10.08 -0.98 -25.17
CA SER A 463 8.67 -1.22 -25.48
C SER A 463 7.75 -1.34 -24.25
N VAL A 464 8.32 -1.46 -23.04
CA VAL A 464 7.56 -1.61 -21.78
C VAL A 464 7.25 -0.25 -21.17
N VAL A 465 8.26 0.62 -21.07
CA VAL A 465 8.14 2.03 -20.67
C VAL A 465 8.76 2.87 -21.78
N SER A 466 7.90 3.49 -22.60
CA SER A 466 8.36 4.28 -23.74
C SER A 466 9.41 5.33 -23.34
N PRO A 467 10.53 5.45 -24.07
CA PRO A 467 11.54 6.51 -23.88
C PRO A 467 10.98 7.93 -23.99
N PHE A 468 9.77 8.10 -24.56
CA PHE A 468 9.04 9.36 -24.56
C PHE A 468 8.86 9.94 -23.16
N GLN A 469 8.75 9.09 -22.13
CA GLN A 469 8.66 9.49 -20.72
C GLN A 469 9.90 10.30 -20.30
N ALA A 470 11.09 9.70 -20.45
CA ALA A 470 12.36 10.35 -20.16
C ALA A 470 12.59 11.60 -21.03
N ARG A 471 12.33 11.52 -22.34
CA ARG A 471 12.48 12.68 -23.26
C ARG A 471 11.55 13.85 -22.89
N SER A 472 10.36 13.57 -22.37
CA SER A 472 9.43 14.61 -21.90
C SER A 472 9.96 15.31 -20.66
N MET A 473 10.47 14.56 -19.68
CA MET A 473 11.09 15.15 -18.49
C MET A 473 12.34 15.97 -18.85
N ILE A 474 13.19 15.46 -19.76
CA ILE A 474 14.37 16.21 -20.26
C ILE A 474 13.94 17.56 -20.86
N ARG A 475 12.87 17.59 -21.67
CA ARG A 475 12.36 18.84 -22.24
C ARG A 475 11.97 19.84 -21.15
N THR A 476 11.26 19.39 -20.12
CA THR A 476 10.86 20.24 -18.99
C THR A 476 12.05 20.70 -18.16
N LEU A 477 13.01 19.82 -17.87
CA LEU A 477 14.21 20.18 -17.13
C LEU A 477 15.05 21.24 -17.87
N ASN A 478 15.16 21.17 -19.19
CA ASN A 478 15.86 22.17 -20.00
C ASN A 478 15.31 23.61 -19.85
N GLU A 479 14.06 23.77 -19.37
CA GLU A 479 13.44 25.09 -19.19
C GLU A 479 13.96 25.82 -17.93
N PHE A 480 14.40 25.09 -16.88
CA PHE A 480 14.74 25.70 -15.59
C PHE A 480 15.92 25.08 -14.84
N HIS A 481 16.31 23.84 -15.14
CA HIS A 481 17.31 23.08 -14.40
C HIS A 481 18.59 22.93 -15.22
N LYS A 482 19.75 23.03 -14.54
CA LYS A 482 21.07 23.06 -15.19
C LYS A 482 21.99 21.90 -14.80
N ASP A 483 21.60 21.13 -13.79
CA ASP A 483 22.45 20.11 -13.17
C ASP A 483 21.89 18.71 -13.44
N PHE A 484 21.76 18.38 -14.73
CA PHE A 484 21.32 17.07 -15.16
C PHE A 484 22.08 16.55 -16.37
N ASP A 485 22.17 15.24 -16.47
CA ASP A 485 22.74 14.51 -17.59
C ASP A 485 21.83 13.32 -17.95
N TYR A 486 22.01 12.72 -19.12
CA TYR A 486 21.20 11.59 -19.55
C TYR A 486 21.92 10.68 -20.53
N HIS A 487 21.52 9.41 -20.53
CA HIS A 487 22.00 8.40 -21.46
C HIS A 487 20.84 7.54 -22.00
N PHE A 488 20.78 7.43 -23.32
CA PHE A 488 19.90 6.49 -24.02
C PHE A 488 20.76 5.42 -24.67
N GLU A 489 20.71 4.20 -24.16
CA GLU A 489 21.52 3.10 -24.68
C GLU A 489 20.92 2.58 -26.01
N PRO A 490 21.61 2.73 -27.15
CA PRO A 490 21.06 2.44 -28.47
C PRO A 490 20.62 0.98 -28.62
N GLY A 491 19.40 0.77 -29.14
CA GLY A 491 18.87 -0.56 -29.42
C GLY A 491 18.55 -1.43 -28.20
N MET A 492 18.77 -0.95 -26.97
CA MET A 492 18.41 -1.70 -25.77
C MET A 492 16.93 -1.54 -25.41
N GLU A 493 16.33 -2.65 -25.00
CA GLU A 493 14.94 -2.75 -24.53
C GLU A 493 14.82 -2.39 -23.03
N HIS A 494 13.78 -2.87 -22.35
CA HIS A 494 13.48 -2.49 -20.98
C HIS A 494 14.55 -2.89 -19.95
N TRP A 495 15.07 -4.12 -20.00
CA TRP A 495 16.13 -4.61 -19.12
C TRP A 495 17.34 -4.99 -19.97
N TRP A 496 18.53 -4.55 -19.58
CA TRP A 496 19.74 -4.76 -20.36
C TRP A 496 21.00 -4.76 -19.49
N ASP A 497 22.01 -5.48 -19.98
CA ASP A 497 23.32 -5.64 -19.36
C ASP A 497 24.34 -5.95 -20.46
N ILE A 498 25.23 -5.00 -20.76
CA ILE A 498 26.14 -5.06 -21.90
C ILE A 498 27.48 -5.67 -21.45
N ASP A 499 27.99 -5.27 -20.29
CA ASP A 499 29.22 -5.79 -19.70
C ASP A 499 28.94 -6.91 -18.68
N THR A 500 28.48 -8.06 -19.17
CA THR A 500 28.20 -9.25 -18.34
C THR A 500 29.44 -9.86 -17.66
N VAL A 501 30.65 -9.36 -17.93
CA VAL A 501 31.88 -9.80 -17.25
C VAL A 501 32.02 -9.13 -15.89
N LYS A 502 31.48 -7.92 -15.72
CA LYS A 502 31.44 -7.23 -14.44
C LYS A 502 30.17 -7.60 -13.69
N GLU A 503 30.27 -7.59 -12.36
CA GLU A 503 29.09 -7.70 -11.52
C GLU A 503 28.25 -6.42 -11.64
N GLY A 504 26.93 -6.57 -11.57
CA GLY A 504 25.96 -5.47 -11.65
C GLY A 504 25.39 -5.33 -13.07
N SER A 505 24.08 -5.16 -13.17
CA SER A 505 23.42 -5.02 -14.47
C SER A 505 23.43 -3.56 -14.91
N ASP A 506 23.95 -3.27 -16.11
CA ASP A 506 24.15 -1.89 -16.57
C ASP A 506 22.89 -1.00 -16.51
N CYS A 507 21.69 -1.54 -16.72
CA CYS A 507 20.45 -0.76 -16.66
C CYS A 507 20.06 -0.23 -15.26
N VAL A 508 20.75 -0.68 -14.21
CA VAL A 508 20.64 -0.16 -12.83
C VAL A 508 22.00 0.27 -12.27
N ASP A 509 23.09 -0.38 -12.66
CA ASP A 509 24.43 -0.21 -12.12
C ASP A 509 25.38 0.59 -13.04
N TRP A 510 24.82 1.54 -13.78
CA TRP A 510 25.53 2.32 -14.79
C TRP A 510 26.67 3.17 -14.22
N ALA A 511 27.93 2.84 -14.56
CA ALA A 511 29.09 3.51 -13.99
C ALA A 511 29.09 5.05 -14.14
N PRO A 512 28.75 5.65 -15.30
CA PRO A 512 28.62 7.10 -15.41
C PRO A 512 27.56 7.74 -14.48
N MET A 513 26.47 7.03 -14.17
CA MET A 513 25.48 7.51 -13.20
C MET A 513 26.05 7.54 -11.77
N PHE A 514 26.82 6.52 -11.39
CA PHE A 514 27.48 6.49 -10.08
C PHE A 514 28.64 7.48 -9.98
N ASP A 515 29.39 7.73 -11.06
CA ASP A 515 30.36 8.83 -11.13
C ASP A 515 29.67 10.19 -10.95
N PHE A 516 28.53 10.39 -11.64
CA PHE A 516 27.70 11.57 -11.43
C PHE A 516 27.33 11.71 -9.95
N PHE A 517 26.81 10.66 -9.30
CA PHE A 517 26.52 10.70 -7.86
C PHE A 517 27.72 11.07 -7.01
N ALA A 518 28.89 10.47 -7.24
CA ALA A 518 30.11 10.72 -6.46
C ALA A 518 30.56 12.20 -6.50
N ARG A 519 30.20 12.93 -7.55
CA ARG A 519 30.46 14.38 -7.72
C ARG A 519 29.43 15.29 -7.08
N HIS A 520 28.32 14.75 -6.56
CA HIS A 520 27.24 15.53 -5.94
C HIS A 520 27.23 15.37 -4.43
N ALA A 521 27.11 16.49 -3.75
CA ALA A 521 26.81 16.56 -2.33
C ALA A 521 25.82 17.71 -2.09
N ARG A 522 24.88 17.50 -1.19
CA ARG A 522 23.97 18.55 -0.73
C ARG A 522 24.75 19.63 -0.01
N SER A 523 24.23 20.85 -0.03
CA SER A 523 24.79 21.94 0.75
C SER A 523 23.73 22.60 1.60
N LEU A 524 23.36 21.95 2.70
CA LEU A 524 22.33 22.40 3.63
C LEU A 524 22.48 23.89 4.02
N ASP A 525 23.70 24.35 4.30
CA ASP A 525 23.96 25.73 4.72
C ASP A 525 23.82 26.80 3.61
N ARG A 526 23.84 26.37 2.34
CA ARG A 526 23.86 27.27 1.16
C ARG A 526 22.52 27.39 0.45
N VAL A 527 21.51 26.56 0.77
CA VAL A 527 20.19 26.67 0.14
C VAL A 527 19.46 27.89 0.69
N LYS A 528 19.55 29.01 -0.01
CA LYS A 528 18.88 30.27 0.36
C LYS A 528 17.67 30.59 -0.51
N LYS A 529 17.51 29.89 -1.65
CA LYS A 529 16.36 30.02 -2.53
C LYS A 529 15.68 28.67 -2.71
N ILE A 530 14.36 28.65 -2.58
CA ILE A 530 13.52 27.47 -2.71
C ILE A 530 12.34 27.81 -3.61
N ASN A 531 12.12 27.01 -4.65
CA ASN A 531 10.85 26.95 -5.36
C ASN A 531 10.25 25.58 -5.06
N PHE A 532 9.14 25.56 -4.32
CA PHE A 532 8.51 24.33 -3.86
C PHE A 532 7.04 24.31 -4.21
N THR A 533 6.61 23.22 -4.83
CA THR A 533 5.23 22.96 -5.22
C THR A 533 4.72 21.68 -4.57
N THR A 534 3.52 21.72 -4.01
CA THR A 534 2.86 20.52 -3.47
C THR A 534 1.38 20.49 -3.83
N ALA A 535 0.89 19.29 -4.15
CA ALA A 535 -0.54 19.04 -4.30
C ALA A 535 -1.23 18.80 -2.96
N SER A 536 -0.51 18.30 -1.94
CA SER A 536 -1.08 18.02 -0.63
C SER A 536 0.01 18.11 0.44
N PRO A 537 -0.09 19.05 1.40
CA PRO A 537 0.75 19.07 2.60
C PRO A 537 0.73 17.76 3.39
N GLY A 538 -0.36 16.99 3.31
CA GLY A 538 -0.41 15.65 3.91
C GLY A 538 0.59 14.69 3.28
N ILE A 539 0.91 14.84 1.99
CA ILE A 539 1.87 14.00 1.28
C ILE A 539 3.27 14.61 1.34
N SER A 540 3.44 15.82 0.79
CA SER A 540 4.72 16.53 0.82
C SER A 540 4.48 17.95 1.28
N SER A 541 4.99 18.30 2.45
CA SER A 541 4.84 19.65 3.01
C SER A 541 6.14 20.43 3.07
N LYS A 542 7.30 19.77 3.03
CA LYS A 542 8.59 20.36 3.38
C LYS A 542 9.57 20.32 2.22
N ASN A 543 10.32 21.40 2.05
CA ASN A 543 11.52 21.45 1.24
C ASN A 543 12.55 22.32 1.98
N TYR A 544 13.61 21.70 2.52
CA TYR A 544 14.58 22.34 3.43
C TYR A 544 13.85 23.11 4.55
N TRP A 545 14.22 24.35 4.80
CA TRP A 545 13.71 25.15 5.91
C TRP A 545 12.30 25.72 5.68
N VAL A 546 11.58 25.32 4.64
CA VAL A 546 10.22 25.79 4.33
C VAL A 546 9.22 24.65 4.44
N THR A 547 8.10 24.90 5.11
CA THR A 547 6.95 23.99 5.15
C THR A 547 5.68 24.69 4.70
N VAL A 548 4.95 24.13 3.73
CA VAL A 548 3.56 24.50 3.45
C VAL A 548 2.69 23.77 4.47
N GLU A 549 2.12 24.49 5.42
CA GLU A 549 1.30 23.92 6.50
C GLU A 549 -0.15 23.74 6.05
N GLN A 550 -0.71 24.73 5.34
CA GLN A 550 -2.13 24.75 4.94
C GLN A 550 -2.33 25.45 3.60
N GLN A 551 -3.32 24.98 2.83
CA GLN A 551 -3.71 25.54 1.54
C GLN A 551 -4.99 26.36 1.65
N ASN A 552 -5.22 27.31 0.73
CA ASN A 552 -6.50 28.01 0.64
C ASN A 552 -7.56 27.12 -0.04
N GLU A 553 -7.16 26.46 -1.13
CA GLU A 553 -7.92 25.46 -1.88
C GLU A 553 -7.24 24.10 -1.69
N LEU A 554 -7.91 23.19 -1.00
CA LEU A 554 -7.35 21.89 -0.65
C LEU A 554 -7.10 21.05 -1.90
N PHE A 555 -5.96 20.35 -1.96
CA PHE A 555 -5.57 19.45 -3.05
C PHE A 555 -5.29 20.12 -4.41
N GLU A 556 -5.43 21.44 -4.52
CA GLU A 556 -4.88 22.20 -5.65
C GLU A 556 -3.37 22.43 -5.48
N LEU A 557 -2.65 22.67 -6.58
CA LEU A 557 -1.20 22.94 -6.49
C LEU A 557 -0.94 24.23 -5.71
N SER A 558 -0.19 24.11 -4.63
CA SER A 558 0.37 25.23 -3.87
C SER A 558 1.82 25.42 -4.25
N ASN A 559 2.25 26.67 -4.41
CA ASN A 559 3.63 27.01 -4.72
C ASN A 559 4.16 28.07 -3.75
N VAL A 560 5.43 27.92 -3.37
CA VAL A 560 6.22 28.90 -2.62
C VAL A 560 7.54 29.10 -3.36
N ASP A 561 7.78 30.31 -3.87
CA ASP A 561 9.09 30.79 -4.33
C ASP A 561 9.63 31.75 -3.27
N ILE A 562 10.68 31.33 -2.57
CA ILE A 562 11.19 32.04 -1.40
C ILE A 562 12.70 32.14 -1.42
N GLU A 563 13.20 33.34 -1.15
CA GLU A 563 14.62 33.67 -1.02
C GLU A 563 14.88 34.29 0.36
N PHE A 564 15.85 33.76 1.09
CA PHE A 564 16.39 34.39 2.30
C PHE A 564 17.66 35.17 1.97
N VAL A 565 17.68 36.48 2.26
CA VAL A 565 18.81 37.40 2.07
C VAL A 565 19.48 37.66 3.42
N PRO A 566 20.57 36.95 3.78
CA PRO A 566 21.05 36.92 5.18
C PRO A 566 21.61 38.26 5.67
N PHE A 567 22.26 39.05 4.81
CA PHE A 567 22.92 40.30 5.20
C PHE A 567 21.95 41.38 5.72
N VAL A 568 20.68 41.29 5.36
CA VAL A 568 19.63 42.24 5.73
C VAL A 568 18.46 41.56 6.43
N ASN A 569 18.55 40.26 6.70
CA ASN A 569 17.50 39.44 7.32
C ASN A 569 16.12 39.58 6.64
N ILE A 570 16.12 39.61 5.30
CA ILE A 570 14.90 39.73 4.50
C ILE A 570 14.55 38.38 3.88
N PHE A 571 13.30 37.97 4.01
CA PHE A 571 12.70 36.90 3.22
C PHE A 571 11.85 37.52 2.11
N ARG A 572 12.16 37.20 0.85
CA ARG A 572 11.33 37.53 -0.30
C ARG A 572 10.52 36.30 -0.67
N ILE A 573 9.20 36.41 -0.65
CA ILE A 573 8.29 35.27 -0.77
C ILE A 573 7.24 35.59 -1.83
N LYS A 574 7.03 34.68 -2.79
CA LYS A 574 5.85 34.66 -3.65
C LYS A 574 5.12 33.35 -3.41
N THR A 575 3.80 33.44 -3.24
CA THR A 575 2.98 32.27 -2.92
C THR A 575 1.79 32.15 -3.85
N LYS A 576 1.43 30.92 -4.22
CA LYS A 576 0.15 30.58 -4.86
C LYS A 576 -0.55 29.51 -4.05
N ASN A 577 -1.84 29.70 -3.75
CA ASN A 577 -2.66 28.75 -3.00
C ASN A 577 -2.06 28.33 -1.63
N VAL A 578 -1.48 29.26 -0.88
CA VAL A 578 -0.93 29.00 0.46
C VAL A 578 -1.72 29.81 1.49
N LYS A 579 -2.29 29.14 2.49
CA LYS A 579 -2.89 29.79 3.65
C LYS A 579 -1.86 30.02 4.74
N THR A 580 -1.11 28.97 5.06
CA THR A 580 -0.11 29.03 6.13
C THR A 580 1.16 28.33 5.65
N LEU A 581 2.30 29.00 5.81
CA LEU A 581 3.61 28.39 5.66
C LEU A 581 4.41 28.61 6.94
N SER A 582 5.41 27.77 7.18
CA SER A 582 6.35 27.97 8.26
C SER A 582 7.79 27.88 7.78
N ILE A 583 8.66 28.60 8.48
CA ILE A 583 10.10 28.68 8.22
C ILE A 583 10.83 28.13 9.44
N ASP A 584 11.72 27.17 9.23
CA ASP A 584 12.63 26.66 10.25
C ASP A 584 13.83 27.60 10.39
N CYS A 585 13.76 28.47 11.39
CA CYS A 585 14.77 29.46 11.69
C CYS A 585 16.07 28.83 12.19
N LYS A 586 15.97 27.65 12.85
CA LYS A 586 17.13 26.93 13.36
C LYS A 586 17.96 26.35 12.20
N GLU A 587 17.31 25.77 11.19
CA GLU A 587 17.99 25.30 9.97
C GLU A 587 18.71 26.43 9.22
N LEU A 588 18.24 27.67 9.36
CA LEU A 588 18.88 28.85 8.78
C LEU A 588 19.97 29.49 9.66
N GLY A 589 20.19 28.97 10.87
CA GLY A 589 21.14 29.55 11.84
C GLY A 589 20.68 30.88 12.45
N LEU A 590 19.38 31.21 12.38
CA LEU A 590 18.82 32.43 12.96
C LEU A 590 18.64 32.27 14.47
N ILE A 591 19.12 33.24 15.23
CA ILE A 591 19.05 33.23 16.69
C ILE A 591 17.83 34.00 17.20
N LYS A 592 17.38 33.62 18.41
CA LYS A 592 16.30 34.33 19.10
C LYS A 592 16.64 35.81 19.28
N GLY A 593 15.66 36.68 19.02
CA GLY A 593 15.78 38.13 19.12
C GLY A 593 16.15 38.83 17.81
N THR A 594 16.52 38.08 16.76
CA THR A 594 16.87 38.64 15.45
C THR A 594 15.67 39.32 14.80
N ASP A 595 15.81 40.59 14.43
CA ASP A 595 14.82 41.32 13.63
C ASP A 595 14.86 40.82 12.18
N ILE A 596 13.67 40.61 11.62
CA ILE A 596 13.47 40.01 10.29
C ILE A 596 12.37 40.75 9.55
N VAL A 597 12.48 40.77 8.23
CA VAL A 597 11.49 41.36 7.34
C VAL A 597 10.99 40.29 6.39
N PHE A 598 9.67 40.22 6.20
CA PHE A 598 9.05 39.39 5.17
C PHE A 598 8.44 40.29 4.11
N GLU A 599 8.89 40.14 2.88
CA GLU A 599 8.30 40.72 1.67
C GLU A 599 7.50 39.61 0.98
N ILE A 600 6.19 39.55 1.22
CA ILE A 600 5.33 38.46 0.79
C ILE A 600 4.36 38.95 -0.29
N ASN A 601 4.55 38.46 -1.51
CA ASN A 601 3.94 38.97 -2.73
C ASN A 601 4.28 40.47 -2.88
N ASP A 602 3.41 41.36 -2.39
CA ASP A 602 3.57 42.81 -2.40
C ASP A 602 3.37 43.45 -1.00
N GLU A 603 3.25 42.63 0.05
CA GLU A 603 3.09 43.07 1.45
C GLU A 603 4.42 43.00 2.20
N LYS A 604 4.62 43.93 3.15
CA LYS A 604 5.79 43.96 4.04
C LYS A 604 5.38 43.74 5.48
N LEU A 605 5.98 42.75 6.13
CA LEU A 605 5.83 42.47 7.56
C LEU A 605 7.18 42.57 8.26
N ASN A 606 7.20 43.22 9.42
CA ASN A 606 8.37 43.21 10.30
C ASN A 606 8.09 42.25 11.45
N GLY A 607 9.08 41.43 11.79
CA GLY A 607 8.97 40.44 12.84
C GLY A 607 10.26 40.27 13.63
N LYS A 608 10.22 39.38 14.61
CA LYS A 608 11.36 38.97 15.41
C LYS A 608 11.35 37.45 15.58
N ILE A 609 12.52 36.85 15.53
CA ILE A 609 12.69 35.40 15.77
C ILE A 609 12.50 35.13 17.27
N GLU A 610 11.36 34.55 17.65
CA GLU A 610 11.09 34.19 19.05
C GLU A 610 11.23 32.68 19.33
N ASN A 611 11.06 31.86 18.29
CA ASN A 611 11.05 30.40 18.34
C ASN A 611 11.90 29.82 17.20
N ASN A 612 12.18 28.51 17.26
CA ASN A 612 12.88 27.80 16.17
C ASN A 612 12.08 27.78 14.85
N LYS A 613 10.76 27.98 14.92
CA LYS A 613 9.88 28.01 13.75
C LYS A 613 9.02 29.26 13.81
N ILE A 614 8.86 29.94 12.67
CA ILE A 614 7.94 31.05 12.49
C ILE A 614 6.84 30.66 11.50
N TYR A 615 5.61 31.08 11.77
CA TYR A 615 4.46 30.79 10.92
C TYR A 615 3.98 32.08 10.28
N LEU A 616 3.78 32.07 8.98
CA LEU A 616 3.19 33.16 8.20
C LEU A 616 1.83 32.69 7.73
N THR A 617 0.77 33.38 8.13
CA THR A 617 -0.62 33.01 7.81
C THR A 617 -1.29 34.13 7.03
N ASN A 618 -2.00 33.79 5.97
CA ASN A 618 -2.88 34.70 5.25
C ASN A 618 -4.31 34.54 5.78
N ASN A 619 -4.89 35.62 6.28
CA ASN A 619 -6.27 35.64 6.82
C ASN A 619 -7.34 35.99 5.75
N GLY A 620 -6.94 36.07 4.48
CA GLY A 620 -7.77 36.48 3.35
C GLY A 620 -7.70 37.99 3.03
N LYS A 621 -7.09 38.80 3.91
CA LYS A 621 -6.90 40.24 3.70
C LYS A 621 -5.43 40.65 3.72
N SER A 622 -4.66 40.07 4.62
CA SER A 622 -3.23 40.36 4.79
C SER A 622 -2.51 39.16 5.39
N TRP A 623 -1.19 39.18 5.32
CA TRP A 623 -0.34 38.24 6.03
C TRP A 623 -0.12 38.65 7.50
N GLU A 624 0.02 37.66 8.36
CA GLU A 624 0.32 37.84 9.79
C GLU A 624 1.36 36.82 10.28
N ILE A 625 2.18 37.23 11.26
CA ILE A 625 3.15 36.38 11.92
C ILE A 625 2.48 35.69 13.12
N LYS A 626 2.62 34.36 13.20
CA LYS A 626 2.15 33.54 14.32
C LYS A 626 3.27 32.69 14.92
N ASN A 627 3.05 32.27 16.17
CA ASN A 627 3.92 31.35 16.88
C ASN A 627 3.53 29.87 16.71
N SER A 628 2.32 29.58 16.25
CA SER A 628 1.81 28.23 16.05
C SER A 628 0.61 28.19 15.09
N ILE A 629 0.29 27.01 14.59
CA ILE A 629 -0.99 26.68 13.95
C ILE A 629 -1.97 26.08 14.95
N ASP A 630 -3.27 26.18 14.68
CA ASP A 630 -4.28 25.47 15.47
C ASP A 630 -4.15 23.96 15.21
N LYS A 631 -3.88 23.21 16.28
CA LYS A 631 -3.66 21.76 16.25
C LYS A 631 -4.93 20.95 15.96
N ASN A 632 -6.10 21.59 16.06
CA ASN A 632 -7.38 20.99 15.71
C ASN A 632 -7.68 21.12 14.20
N GLU A 633 -7.00 22.03 13.50
CA GLU A 633 -7.16 22.17 12.05
C GLU A 633 -6.38 21.08 11.27
N LYS A 634 -6.68 20.96 9.98
CA LYS A 634 -5.87 20.19 9.03
C LYS A 634 -4.44 20.73 9.03
N SER A 635 -3.49 19.80 9.02
CA SER A 635 -2.05 20.06 9.01
C SER A 635 -1.32 18.92 8.29
N PRO A 636 -0.02 19.03 7.98
CA PRO A 636 0.72 17.96 7.28
C PRO A 636 0.64 16.59 7.95
N VAL A 637 0.45 16.54 9.28
CA VAL A 637 0.34 15.28 10.03
C VAL A 637 -1.07 14.66 9.98
N ARG A 638 -2.08 15.44 9.61
CA ARG A 638 -3.48 15.02 9.49
C ARG A 638 -4.21 15.96 8.53
N TYR A 639 -4.18 15.65 7.23
CA TYR A 639 -4.69 16.54 6.19
C TYR A 639 -5.93 16.00 5.47
N GLY A 640 -6.13 14.67 5.47
CA GLY A 640 -7.03 13.98 4.55
C GLY A 640 -6.22 13.44 3.36
N THR A 641 -6.61 12.34 2.74
CA THR A 641 -7.98 11.91 2.38
C THR A 641 -8.44 10.69 3.19
N PHE A 642 -9.46 9.94 2.75
CA PHE A 642 -9.83 8.68 3.41
C PHE A 642 -8.65 7.71 3.59
N LYS A 643 -7.68 7.75 2.66
CA LYS A 643 -6.48 6.90 2.68
C LYS A 643 -5.51 7.25 3.82
N ASP A 644 -5.59 8.45 4.40
CA ASP A 644 -4.72 8.86 5.51
C ASP A 644 -4.86 7.95 6.75
N LEU A 645 -5.98 7.22 6.87
CA LEU A 645 -6.16 6.19 7.90
C LEU A 645 -5.05 5.14 7.91
N TYR A 646 -4.53 4.79 6.75
CA TYR A 646 -3.53 3.73 6.54
C TYR A 646 -2.09 4.24 6.69
N ARG A 647 -1.88 5.42 7.26
CA ARG A 647 -0.53 5.99 7.47
C ARG A 647 0.02 5.76 8.87
N ASP A 648 -0.83 5.35 9.83
CA ASP A 648 -0.44 5.18 11.22
C ASP A 648 -1.39 4.25 12.00
N SER A 649 -0.82 3.18 12.56
CA SER A 649 -1.36 2.29 13.59
C SER A 649 -2.88 2.08 13.54
N LEU A 650 -3.40 1.54 12.44
CA LEU A 650 -4.84 1.40 12.17
C LEU A 650 -5.47 0.17 12.86
N VAL A 651 -6.67 0.37 13.43
CA VAL A 651 -7.48 -0.68 14.06
C VAL A 651 -8.87 -0.74 13.41
N PHE A 652 -9.34 -1.93 13.06
CA PHE A 652 -10.67 -2.17 12.52
C PHE A 652 -11.65 -2.52 13.65
N VAL A 653 -12.75 -1.79 13.73
CA VAL A 653 -13.81 -2.03 14.73
C VAL A 653 -15.13 -2.27 14.03
N TYR A 654 -15.65 -3.50 14.11
CA TYR A 654 -16.83 -3.91 13.36
C TYR A 654 -18.08 -3.99 14.23
N GLY A 655 -19.21 -3.57 13.66
CA GLY A 655 -20.51 -3.57 14.33
C GLY A 655 -21.07 -4.97 14.55
N THR A 656 -21.74 -5.17 15.69
CA THR A 656 -22.42 -6.43 16.07
C THR A 656 -23.86 -6.22 16.53
N LYS A 657 -24.42 -5.02 16.31
CA LYS A 657 -25.76 -4.62 16.78
C LYS A 657 -26.83 -4.64 15.69
N GLY A 658 -26.47 -4.99 14.46
CA GLY A 658 -27.43 -5.20 13.38
C GLY A 658 -28.18 -6.53 13.52
N THR A 659 -29.01 -6.84 12.51
CA THR A 659 -29.56 -8.18 12.33
C THR A 659 -28.44 -9.20 12.03
N ASP A 660 -28.73 -10.50 12.13
CA ASP A 660 -27.74 -11.54 11.79
C ASP A 660 -27.17 -11.35 10.38
N GLU A 661 -28.03 -11.09 9.40
CA GLU A 661 -27.60 -10.80 8.02
C GLU A 661 -26.71 -9.55 7.94
N GLN A 662 -27.08 -8.45 8.60
CA GLN A 662 -26.27 -7.22 8.58
C GLN A 662 -24.90 -7.44 9.26
N ASN A 663 -24.86 -8.19 10.35
CA ASN A 663 -23.61 -8.53 11.04
C ASN A 663 -22.72 -9.42 10.17
N GLU A 664 -23.30 -10.37 9.43
CA GLU A 664 -22.57 -11.20 8.46
C GLU A 664 -22.00 -10.36 7.31
N GLN A 665 -22.78 -9.44 6.73
CA GLN A 665 -22.32 -8.54 5.67
C GLN A 665 -21.19 -7.61 6.14
N ILE A 666 -21.30 -7.06 7.36
CA ILE A 666 -20.24 -6.24 7.97
C ILE A 666 -18.96 -7.07 8.15
N LEU A 667 -19.08 -8.29 8.69
CA LEU A 667 -17.93 -9.15 8.91
C LEU A 667 -17.27 -9.59 7.59
N ALA A 668 -18.06 -9.84 6.55
CA ALA A 668 -17.58 -10.13 5.19
C ALA A 668 -16.75 -8.96 4.64
N LYS A 669 -17.21 -7.71 4.81
CA LYS A 669 -16.46 -6.53 4.38
C LYS A 669 -15.15 -6.35 5.15
N VAL A 670 -15.19 -6.52 6.47
CA VAL A 670 -13.99 -6.46 7.33
C VAL A 670 -12.96 -7.50 6.90
N ARG A 671 -13.42 -8.74 6.64
CA ARG A 671 -12.58 -9.82 6.14
C ARG A 671 -11.95 -9.44 4.80
N TYR A 672 -12.76 -9.05 3.82
CA TYR A 672 -12.28 -8.68 2.49
C TYR A 672 -11.22 -7.57 2.55
N ASP A 673 -11.44 -6.51 3.33
CA ASP A 673 -10.46 -5.42 3.47
C ASP A 673 -9.18 -5.86 4.17
N SER A 674 -9.27 -6.69 5.21
CA SER A 674 -8.10 -7.22 5.91
C SER A 674 -7.28 -8.16 5.01
N GLU A 675 -7.96 -8.97 4.19
CA GLU A 675 -7.34 -9.82 3.18
C GLU A 675 -6.68 -8.97 2.10
N MET A 676 -7.33 -7.91 1.61
CA MET A 676 -6.75 -6.99 0.62
C MET A 676 -5.50 -6.30 1.15
N PHE A 677 -5.53 -5.83 2.41
CA PHE A 677 -4.38 -5.17 3.03
C PHE A 677 -3.22 -6.14 3.25
N TRP A 678 -3.50 -7.39 3.65
CA TRP A 678 -2.50 -8.46 3.67
C TRP A 678 -1.91 -8.72 2.27
N TYR A 679 -2.77 -8.92 1.28
CA TYR A 679 -2.35 -9.41 -0.03
C TYR A 679 -1.60 -8.36 -0.82
N VAL A 680 -2.06 -7.10 -0.84
CA VAL A 680 -1.36 -6.00 -1.56
C VAL A 680 -0.25 -5.39 -0.70
N GLY A 681 -0.48 -5.28 0.61
CA GLY A 681 0.39 -4.53 1.52
C GLY A 681 1.29 -5.35 2.43
N ASN A 682 1.29 -6.68 2.34
CA ASN A 682 1.94 -7.55 3.35
C ASN A 682 1.59 -7.10 4.79
N GLY A 683 0.41 -6.49 4.94
CA GLY A 683 0.03 -5.74 6.14
C GLY A 683 -0.73 -6.62 7.12
N ALA A 684 -0.87 -6.10 8.34
CA ALA A 684 -1.67 -6.73 9.38
C ALA A 684 -2.44 -5.66 10.13
N VAL A 685 -3.72 -5.92 10.41
CA VAL A 685 -4.57 -5.01 11.19
C VAL A 685 -5.17 -5.74 12.37
N GLU A 686 -5.31 -5.03 13.48
CA GLU A 686 -6.10 -5.52 14.60
C GLU A 686 -7.59 -5.36 14.28
N ILE A 687 -8.35 -6.43 14.52
CA ILE A 687 -9.79 -6.48 14.22
C ILE A 687 -10.54 -6.79 15.50
N ILE A 688 -11.45 -5.90 15.89
CA ILE A 688 -12.13 -5.94 17.19
C ILE A 688 -13.63 -5.79 16.98
N ALA A 689 -14.43 -6.61 17.65
CA ALA A 689 -15.86 -6.39 17.74
C ALA A 689 -16.14 -5.11 18.54
N ASP A 690 -17.08 -4.29 18.09
CA ASP A 690 -17.49 -3.05 18.77
C ASP A 690 -17.81 -3.23 20.27
N VAL A 691 -18.40 -4.36 20.66
CA VAL A 691 -18.70 -4.73 22.05
C VAL A 691 -17.46 -4.92 22.93
N ASN A 692 -16.33 -5.27 22.32
CA ASN A 692 -15.04 -5.47 23.01
C ASN A 692 -14.13 -4.24 22.89
N PHE A 693 -14.53 -3.24 22.10
CA PHE A 693 -13.72 -2.06 21.85
C PHE A 693 -13.76 -1.08 23.03
N ASN A 694 -12.57 -0.76 23.54
CA ASN A 694 -12.36 0.28 24.54
C ASN A 694 -11.51 1.44 23.95
N PRO A 695 -12.09 2.63 23.72
CA PRO A 695 -11.37 3.79 23.19
C PRO A 695 -10.09 4.16 23.95
N ASP A 696 -10.04 3.91 25.26
CA ASP A 696 -8.89 4.28 26.10
C ASP A 696 -7.64 3.43 25.81
N LYS A 697 -7.81 2.21 25.31
CA LYS A 697 -6.69 1.35 24.89
C LYS A 697 -6.07 1.79 23.56
N TYR A 698 -6.84 2.50 22.73
CA TYR A 698 -6.47 2.85 21.36
C TYR A 698 -6.38 4.37 21.17
N GLN A 699 -5.82 5.06 22.16
CA GLN A 699 -5.73 6.53 22.15
C GLN A 699 -4.86 7.07 21.01
N LYS A 700 -3.79 6.34 20.66
CA LYS A 700 -2.78 6.72 19.66
C LYS A 700 -3.01 6.08 18.28
N ASN A 701 -4.12 5.37 18.09
CA ASN A 701 -4.43 4.64 16.87
C ASN A 701 -5.42 5.40 15.99
N ASN A 702 -5.29 5.21 14.68
CA ASN A 702 -6.42 5.44 13.79
C ASN A 702 -7.45 4.33 13.97
N ILE A 703 -8.74 4.66 13.87
CA ILE A 703 -9.84 3.69 14.05
C ILE A 703 -10.69 3.68 12.80
N LEU A 704 -10.89 2.52 12.17
CA LEU A 704 -11.84 2.35 11.07
C LEU A 704 -13.07 1.58 11.56
N LEU A 705 -14.22 2.25 11.59
CA LEU A 705 -15.49 1.67 11.96
C LEU A 705 -16.16 1.02 10.74
N TYR A 706 -16.65 -0.21 10.93
CA TYR A 706 -17.50 -0.88 9.96
C TYR A 706 -18.95 -0.93 10.46
N GLY A 707 -19.88 -0.54 9.60
CA GLY A 707 -21.30 -0.37 9.93
C GLY A 707 -21.67 1.07 10.30
N ASN A 708 -22.96 1.31 10.54
CA ASN A 708 -23.50 2.62 10.90
C ASN A 708 -23.78 2.76 12.41
N SER A 709 -24.37 3.88 12.83
CA SER A 709 -24.61 4.17 14.26
C SER A 709 -25.64 3.29 14.97
N ASP A 710 -26.46 2.53 14.23
CA ASP A 710 -27.37 1.52 14.78
C ASP A 710 -26.69 0.16 14.88
N GLN A 711 -25.74 -0.13 14.00
CA GLN A 711 -25.06 -1.42 13.88
C GLN A 711 -23.75 -1.50 14.70
N ASN A 712 -23.10 -0.36 14.95
CA ASN A 712 -21.80 -0.29 15.62
C ASN A 712 -21.85 0.62 16.85
N SER A 713 -21.74 0.02 18.04
CA SER A 713 -21.82 0.70 19.33
C SER A 713 -20.63 1.63 19.63
N ALA A 714 -19.49 1.49 18.92
CA ALA A 714 -18.38 2.42 19.02
C ALA A 714 -18.63 3.74 18.27
N PHE A 715 -19.55 3.75 17.31
CA PHE A 715 -19.86 4.92 16.48
C PHE A 715 -20.26 6.13 17.32
N LYS A 716 -21.27 5.97 18.20
CA LYS A 716 -21.76 7.06 19.04
C LYS A 716 -20.72 7.54 20.07
N LYS A 717 -19.78 6.66 20.47
CA LYS A 717 -18.69 7.00 21.39
C LYS A 717 -17.63 7.89 20.73
N LEU A 718 -17.31 7.62 19.46
CA LEU A 718 -16.20 8.27 18.75
C LEU A 718 -16.64 9.46 17.87
N LEU A 719 -17.86 9.43 17.34
CA LEU A 719 -18.34 10.34 16.29
C LEU A 719 -19.57 11.16 16.72
N LYS A 720 -19.77 11.38 18.02
CA LYS A 720 -20.88 12.20 18.54
C LYS A 720 -20.93 13.59 17.93
N ASP A 721 -19.76 14.20 17.74
CA ASP A 721 -19.58 15.57 17.26
C ASP A 721 -19.32 15.62 15.73
N SER A 722 -19.45 14.47 15.03
CA SER A 722 -19.26 14.40 13.58
C SER A 722 -20.39 15.13 12.83
N PRO A 723 -20.07 15.94 11.79
CA PRO A 723 -21.07 16.55 10.93
C PRO A 723 -21.72 15.54 9.97
N VAL A 724 -21.09 14.37 9.78
CA VAL A 724 -21.62 13.24 9.01
C VAL A 724 -22.22 12.22 9.97
N LYS A 725 -23.51 11.95 9.80
CA LYS A 725 -24.27 10.95 10.56
C LYS A 725 -24.84 9.92 9.60
N ILE A 726 -24.73 8.65 9.99
CA ILE A 726 -25.30 7.53 9.23
C ILE A 726 -25.98 6.55 10.18
N ASN A 727 -27.17 6.10 9.80
CA ASN A 727 -27.95 5.09 10.50
C ASN A 727 -28.73 4.26 9.47
N ASN A 728 -29.56 3.31 9.91
CA ASN A 728 -30.29 2.45 8.99
C ASN A 728 -31.27 3.22 8.08
N SER A 729 -31.74 4.39 8.53
CA SER A 729 -32.75 5.20 7.83
C SER A 729 -32.18 6.18 6.80
N GLY A 730 -30.90 6.54 6.86
CA GLY A 730 -30.32 7.52 5.94
C GLY A 730 -28.97 8.08 6.36
N ILE A 731 -28.46 8.99 5.52
CA ILE A 731 -27.23 9.76 5.77
C ILE A 731 -27.61 11.24 5.92
N GLU A 732 -27.04 11.90 6.93
CA GLU A 732 -27.17 13.34 7.14
C GLU A 732 -25.76 13.98 7.17
N VAL A 733 -25.56 15.01 6.36
CA VAL A 733 -24.32 15.82 6.35
C VAL A 733 -24.69 17.27 6.59
N ASP A 734 -24.28 17.81 7.73
CA ASP A 734 -24.62 19.18 8.19
C ASP A 734 -26.11 19.53 8.00
N LYS A 735 -26.99 18.70 8.58
CA LYS A 735 -28.47 18.80 8.52
C LYS A 735 -29.09 18.52 7.14
N LYS A 736 -28.31 18.39 6.06
CA LYS A 736 -28.82 17.95 4.75
C LYS A 736 -28.92 16.43 4.72
N LYS A 737 -30.13 15.92 4.46
CA LYS A 737 -30.42 14.48 4.44
C LYS A 737 -30.36 13.92 3.02
N LEU A 738 -29.70 12.78 2.90
CA LEU A 738 -29.76 11.88 1.75
C LEU A 738 -30.70 10.73 2.12
N ASN A 739 -31.89 10.73 1.53
CA ASN A 739 -32.95 9.75 1.80
C ASN A 739 -33.01 8.63 0.76
N GLU A 740 -32.01 8.53 -0.11
CA GLU A 740 -31.89 7.40 -1.03
C GLU A 740 -31.72 6.09 -0.23
N LYS A 741 -32.31 5.01 -0.75
CA LYS A 741 -32.13 3.67 -0.17
C LYS A 741 -30.78 3.10 -0.62
N ASP A 742 -30.23 2.22 0.21
CA ASP A 742 -29.05 1.41 -0.12
C ASP A 742 -27.82 2.25 -0.50
N LEU A 743 -27.53 3.27 0.29
CA LEU A 743 -26.32 4.10 0.13
C LEU A 743 -25.14 3.43 0.84
N ALA A 744 -23.96 3.55 0.25
CA ALA A 744 -22.68 3.29 0.91
C ALA A 744 -21.95 4.63 1.17
N CYS A 745 -21.22 4.73 2.27
CA CYS A 745 -20.56 5.94 2.71
C CYS A 745 -19.18 5.65 3.29
N TYR A 746 -18.17 6.30 2.72
CA TYR A 746 -16.80 6.28 3.21
C TYR A 746 -16.48 7.69 3.70
N PHE A 747 -16.09 7.84 4.96
CA PHE A 747 -15.63 9.13 5.44
C PHE A 747 -14.58 9.05 6.55
N ILE A 748 -13.86 10.15 6.75
CA ILE A 748 -12.94 10.34 7.88
C ILE A 748 -13.31 11.57 8.71
N TYR A 749 -12.92 11.56 9.99
CA TYR A 749 -13.06 12.70 10.88
C TYR A 749 -11.95 12.69 11.96
N PRO A 750 -11.53 13.84 12.51
CA PRO A 750 -10.55 13.89 13.58
C PRO A 750 -10.95 13.08 14.82
N LYS A 751 -10.01 12.29 15.34
CA LYS A 751 -10.19 11.67 16.64
C LYS A 751 -10.03 12.72 17.74
N LYS A 752 -11.08 12.93 18.52
CA LYS A 752 -11.10 13.89 19.65
C LYS A 752 -9.94 13.60 20.61
N GLY A 753 -9.24 14.66 21.03
CA GLY A 753 -8.08 14.56 21.92
C GLY A 753 -6.78 14.09 21.28
N SER A 754 -6.72 13.94 19.95
CA SER A 754 -5.49 13.67 19.21
C SER A 754 -5.26 14.74 18.14
N GLU A 755 -4.00 15.15 17.96
CA GLU A 755 -3.56 16.08 16.90
C GLU A 755 -3.28 15.36 15.58
N LYS A 756 -3.10 14.02 15.62
CA LYS A 756 -2.68 13.19 14.48
C LYS A 756 -3.74 12.19 14.02
N ASN A 757 -4.46 11.59 14.97
CA ASN A 757 -5.27 10.41 14.65
C ASN A 757 -6.63 10.77 14.04
N LEU A 758 -7.14 9.83 13.25
CA LEU A 758 -8.39 9.89 12.50
C LEU A 758 -9.32 8.75 12.90
N ILE A 759 -10.62 9.00 12.78
CA ILE A 759 -11.68 8.00 12.77
C ILE A 759 -12.20 7.89 11.34
N GLY A 760 -12.15 6.70 10.76
CA GLY A 760 -12.75 6.34 9.49
C GLY A 760 -14.06 5.59 9.67
N VAL A 761 -14.92 5.65 8.67
CA VAL A 761 -16.14 4.86 8.60
C VAL A 761 -16.29 4.26 7.21
N ILE A 762 -16.55 2.96 7.16
CA ILE A 762 -17.19 2.26 6.03
C ILE A 762 -18.57 1.86 6.52
N GLY A 763 -19.57 2.67 6.14
CA GLY A 763 -20.95 2.53 6.58
C GLY A 763 -21.89 2.43 5.40
N ALA A 764 -23.13 2.00 5.68
CA ALA A 764 -24.18 1.92 4.70
C ALA A 764 -25.56 2.15 5.30
N THR A 765 -26.54 2.42 4.44
CA THR A 765 -27.98 2.43 4.73
C THR A 765 -28.66 1.26 4.03
N GLY A 766 -29.83 0.85 4.52
CA GLY A 766 -30.58 -0.28 3.95
C GLY A 766 -29.87 -1.63 4.07
N ASP A 767 -30.50 -2.66 3.52
CA ASP A 767 -30.01 -4.05 3.60
C ASP A 767 -28.97 -4.37 2.52
N ASN A 768 -28.88 -3.53 1.47
CA ASN A 768 -28.02 -3.75 0.32
C ASN A 768 -26.87 -2.75 0.20
N GLY A 769 -26.91 -1.63 0.92
CA GLY A 769 -25.85 -0.63 0.86
C GLY A 769 -24.49 -1.15 1.32
N MET A 770 -24.43 -2.13 2.24
CA MET A 770 -23.15 -2.70 2.67
C MET A 770 -22.50 -3.52 1.56
N LYS A 771 -23.30 -4.29 0.79
CA LYS A 771 -22.81 -5.06 -0.37
C LYS A 771 -22.17 -4.14 -1.42
N LEU A 772 -22.73 -2.95 -1.63
CA LEU A 772 -22.20 -1.94 -2.55
C LEU A 772 -20.77 -1.48 -2.18
N SER A 773 -20.39 -1.61 -0.90
CA SER A 773 -19.06 -1.24 -0.44
C SER A 773 -17.97 -2.26 -0.78
N TYR A 774 -18.32 -3.51 -1.11
CA TYR A 774 -17.41 -4.66 -1.09
C TYR A 774 -16.17 -4.48 -1.97
N LEU A 775 -16.33 -4.16 -3.26
CA LEU A 775 -15.23 -4.20 -4.23
C LEU A 775 -14.60 -2.83 -4.51
N ARG A 776 -14.79 -1.83 -3.64
CA ARG A 776 -14.28 -0.47 -3.89
C ARG A 776 -12.75 -0.38 -3.67
N PRO A 777 -11.97 0.16 -4.63
CA PRO A 777 -10.51 -0.02 -4.66
C PRO A 777 -9.71 1.06 -3.89
N PHE A 778 -10.07 1.37 -2.64
CA PHE A 778 -9.47 2.50 -1.89
C PHE A 778 -8.00 2.30 -1.48
N LEU A 779 -7.44 1.09 -1.56
CA LEU A 779 -6.01 0.85 -1.35
C LEU A 779 -5.17 0.97 -2.63
N LYS A 780 -5.76 1.17 -3.81
CA LYS A 780 -4.97 1.25 -5.06
C LYS A 780 -4.35 2.65 -5.23
N PRO A 781 -3.09 2.75 -5.66
CA PRO A 781 -2.51 4.03 -6.08
C PRO A 781 -3.34 4.73 -7.14
N GLY A 782 -3.41 6.06 -7.05
CA GLY A 782 -4.23 6.90 -7.90
C GLY A 782 -5.74 6.91 -7.59
N SER A 783 -6.27 6.01 -6.76
CA SER A 783 -7.65 6.14 -6.30
C SER A 783 -7.80 7.34 -5.36
N SER A 784 -8.78 8.21 -5.58
CA SER A 784 -8.82 9.53 -4.94
C SER A 784 -9.47 9.55 -3.55
N PHE A 785 -10.60 8.85 -3.34
CA PHE A 785 -11.39 8.79 -2.09
C PHE A 785 -11.21 10.00 -1.14
N PRO A 786 -11.89 11.13 -1.41
CA PRO A 786 -11.90 12.33 -0.55
C PRO A 786 -12.36 12.08 0.88
N ASP A 787 -12.38 13.13 1.71
CA ASP A 787 -12.77 13.03 3.13
C ASP A 787 -14.16 12.43 3.35
N VAL A 788 -15.10 12.68 2.43
CA VAL A 788 -16.45 12.10 2.43
C VAL A 788 -16.82 11.67 1.00
N THR A 789 -17.22 10.41 0.83
CA THR A 789 -17.74 9.87 -0.42
C THR A 789 -18.99 9.03 -0.12
N VAL A 790 -20.15 9.45 -0.64
CA VAL A 790 -21.41 8.69 -0.59
C VAL A 790 -21.79 8.28 -2.00
N PHE A 791 -22.14 7.02 -2.17
CA PHE A 791 -22.47 6.46 -3.47
C PHE A 791 -23.64 5.48 -3.39
N ASN A 792 -24.36 5.38 -4.50
CA ASN A 792 -25.51 4.50 -4.69
C ASN A 792 -25.20 3.45 -5.78
N LYS A 793 -26.14 2.54 -6.01
CA LYS A 793 -25.99 1.44 -6.97
C LYS A 793 -25.71 1.86 -8.42
N ASP A 794 -25.97 3.11 -8.81
CA ASP A 794 -25.69 3.57 -10.17
C ASP A 794 -24.18 3.55 -10.47
N ILE A 795 -23.32 3.48 -9.44
CA ILE A 795 -21.86 3.33 -9.57
C ILE A 795 -21.46 2.04 -10.29
N LEU A 796 -22.37 1.05 -10.32
CA LEU A 796 -22.20 -0.25 -10.97
C LEU A 796 -22.84 -0.32 -12.36
N VAL A 797 -23.55 0.73 -12.78
CA VAL A 797 -24.32 0.71 -14.04
C VAL A 797 -24.01 1.91 -14.94
N LYS A 798 -23.48 3.01 -14.40
CA LYS A 798 -23.15 4.25 -15.11
C LYS A 798 -21.69 4.62 -14.87
N LYS A 799 -20.87 4.65 -15.93
CA LYS A 799 -19.44 5.01 -15.89
C LYS A 799 -19.12 6.34 -15.17
N ASP A 800 -20.05 7.29 -15.24
CA ASP A 800 -19.90 8.62 -14.64
C ASP A 800 -20.94 8.92 -13.53
N GLY A 801 -21.71 7.90 -13.11
CA GLY A 801 -22.83 8.05 -12.19
C GLY A 801 -22.60 7.41 -10.81
N GLY A 802 -23.60 7.55 -9.94
CA GLY A 802 -23.65 6.88 -8.64
C GLY A 802 -22.92 7.57 -7.49
N LEU A 803 -22.33 8.75 -7.72
CA LEU A 803 -21.84 9.61 -6.65
C LEU A 803 -22.97 10.49 -6.11
N SER A 804 -23.59 10.11 -4.99
CA SER A 804 -24.64 10.92 -4.33
C SER A 804 -24.05 12.13 -3.60
N LEU A 805 -22.86 12.00 -3.02
CA LEU A 805 -22.15 13.10 -2.35
C LEU A 805 -20.63 12.91 -2.42
N VAL A 806 -19.92 14.00 -2.70
CA VAL A 806 -18.46 14.08 -2.54
C VAL A 806 -18.13 15.32 -1.71
N GLY A 807 -17.26 15.17 -0.72
CA GLY A 807 -16.92 16.22 0.22
C GLY A 807 -15.45 16.24 0.62
N LEU A 808 -14.91 17.45 0.74
CA LEU A 808 -13.67 17.78 1.43
C LEU A 808 -14.03 18.71 2.59
N PHE A 809 -13.69 18.33 3.82
CA PHE A 809 -13.91 19.25 4.94
C PHE A 809 -13.00 20.47 4.82
N GLY A 810 -13.43 21.59 5.40
CA GLY A 810 -12.57 22.75 5.56
C GLY A 810 -11.33 22.44 6.41
N LEU A 811 -10.40 23.39 6.50
CA LEU A 811 -9.25 23.26 7.40
C LEU A 811 -9.67 23.05 8.86
N ASP A 812 -10.82 23.59 9.27
CA ASP A 812 -11.42 23.40 10.60
C ASP A 812 -12.25 22.10 10.72
N TRP A 813 -12.17 21.20 9.74
CA TRP A 813 -12.96 19.99 9.63
C TRP A 813 -14.49 20.19 9.53
N SER A 814 -14.94 21.41 9.24
CA SER A 814 -16.36 21.73 9.07
C SER A 814 -16.84 21.51 7.63
N VAL A 815 -18.15 21.29 7.47
CA VAL A 815 -18.82 21.28 6.16
C VAL A 815 -18.94 22.69 5.61
N LYS A 816 -19.26 23.66 6.47
CA LYS A 816 -19.47 25.07 6.12
C LYS A 816 -18.26 25.70 5.40
N ASN A 817 -17.05 25.41 5.87
CA ASN A 817 -15.81 25.95 5.31
C ASN A 817 -15.12 24.95 4.36
N GLY A 818 -15.82 23.88 3.97
CA GLY A 818 -15.33 22.85 3.06
C GLY A 818 -15.95 22.93 1.66
N GLU A 819 -15.59 21.97 0.82
CA GLU A 819 -16.12 21.80 -0.54
C GLU A 819 -17.03 20.56 -0.56
N PHE A 820 -18.35 20.75 -0.65
CA PHE A 820 -19.34 19.66 -0.69
C PHE A 820 -20.26 19.79 -1.90
N ILE A 821 -20.40 18.70 -2.65
CA ILE A 821 -21.33 18.62 -3.77
C ILE A 821 -22.30 17.47 -3.51
N PHE A 822 -23.59 17.80 -3.50
CA PHE A 822 -24.71 16.88 -3.37
C PHE A 822 -25.41 16.73 -4.71
N GLU A 823 -25.98 15.56 -4.99
CA GLU A 823 -26.97 15.38 -6.07
C GLU A 823 -28.41 15.59 -5.60
#